data_AF-A0A6G7Y685-F1
#
_entry.id   AF-A0A6G7Y685-F1
#
_cell.length_a   1.000
_cell.length_b   1.000
_cell.length_c   1.000
_cell.angle_alpha   90.00
_cell.angle_beta   90.00
_cell.angle_gamma   90.00
#
_symmetry.space_group_name_H-M   'P 1'
#
loop_
_entity.id
_entity.type
_entity.pdbx_description
1 polymer ?
#
loop_
_entity_poly.entity_id
_entity_poly.type
_entity_poly.pdbx_seq_one_letter_code
_entity_poly.pdbx_strand_id
1 'polypeptide(L)'
;MVRSAGVDGDGQPLNSYPLVHPIAGARPRTPWAVHLADATGRYRLLCVDLDANGSSEAAAADATQFGELVSELGIEHLVCASGPTGGRHVWIGLRDALDAEAVRALAYLLKAWLPSLDVAPLTNPTSGCARPPGAPHRLGGNSQVIAGSVAVLTEPTVTTGQIHALMSRVADHVHAVEPATQPTRSRPVAVVDGMPFLPGTKRALSASCRGLLEATPTGDLSTVLWRVLCGAAAARWRFRDVLALADAPGLEHARTLRAGATRMPRPTRGPASPTAMLRRQWTRAVQAVAQLGPGQAIEGTDKGFDTRAEVVTELVRTVQRRADATAGRWGRSRACHAQRRVLDALCLFHLQGVRPDEVEADIRRLAMTCGLDRETARRSLLALTTDGWITRTQSAAGRRGARWSIDPGGAVHSRISELLSQADPRPAGTGSALRSALLNQLADRLNDNAHDAFATNGGLGPDAGTLYGRLREPMDAAECSYLLGWSIDKTTIMLDRLNSVGLVEWRERCWRRVDTAQIDQVAIALGTNGVGQRRADLYAVERTLWAWWCTEVEQLRTVRSQRGSQRVRQARSWPPHPRRHNGRADFAAARRTLRRRPETLVGLVSLRGTPEAAPISRPTFGALSPRTTLNRTGPGLPGRVTPGSSERSRSKNFAPGCPPTALLLTSGR
;
A
#
# COMPACT_ATOMS: atom_id res chain seq x y z
N MET A 1 -38.75 3.62 -2.17
CA MET A 1 -39.00 3.26 -0.76
C MET A 1 -38.00 4.00 0.12
N VAL A 2 -38.34 4.26 1.38
CA VAL A 2 -37.40 4.75 2.41
C VAL A 2 -37.16 3.64 3.44
N ARG A 3 -35.96 3.60 4.01
CA ARG A 3 -35.64 2.66 5.09
C ARG A 3 -35.77 3.37 6.43
N SER A 4 -36.37 2.74 7.43
CA SER A 4 -36.46 3.29 8.78
C SER A 4 -35.74 2.41 9.79
N ALA A 5 -35.26 3.05 10.86
CA ALA A 5 -34.51 2.42 11.92
C ALA A 5 -35.41 1.41 12.66
N GLY A 6 -34.84 0.24 12.93
CA GLY A 6 -35.40 -0.69 13.90
C GLY A 6 -35.30 -0.10 15.30
N VAL A 7 -36.04 -0.67 16.25
CA VAL A 7 -35.98 -0.29 17.66
C VAL A 7 -35.54 -1.48 18.49
N ASP A 8 -34.86 -1.22 19.61
CA ASP A 8 -34.55 -2.25 20.61
C ASP A 8 -35.75 -2.56 21.50
N GLY A 9 -35.54 -3.42 22.51
CA GLY A 9 -36.58 -3.83 23.46
C GLY A 9 -37.15 -2.68 24.29
N ASP A 10 -36.44 -1.56 24.37
CA ASP A 10 -36.83 -0.34 25.09
C ASP A 10 -37.43 0.73 24.15
N GLY A 11 -37.61 0.39 22.86
CA GLY A 11 -38.14 1.29 21.85
C GLY A 11 -37.14 2.32 21.32
N GLN A 12 -35.85 2.22 21.66
CA GLN A 12 -34.83 3.15 21.20
C GLN A 12 -34.36 2.82 19.78
N PRO A 13 -34.18 3.81 18.89
CA PRO A 13 -33.74 3.56 17.53
C PRO A 13 -32.32 2.97 17.44
N LEU A 14 -32.21 1.81 16.79
CA LEU A 14 -30.96 1.15 16.47
C LEU A 14 -30.26 1.80 15.27
N ASN A 15 -28.93 1.65 15.18
CA ASN A 15 -28.17 2.02 13.98
C ASN A 15 -28.27 0.93 12.88
N SER A 16 -29.49 0.46 12.65
CA SER A 16 -29.83 -0.53 11.63
C SER A 16 -31.17 -0.16 11.05
N TYR A 17 -31.30 -0.16 9.72
CA TYR A 17 -32.51 0.27 9.03
C TYR A 17 -33.22 -0.90 8.32
N PRO A 18 -33.77 -1.90 9.03
CA PRO A 18 -34.35 -3.10 8.42
C PRO A 18 -35.76 -2.86 7.84
N LEU A 19 -36.46 -1.82 8.31
CA LEU A 19 -37.84 -1.55 7.93
C LEU A 19 -37.91 -0.75 6.63
N VAL A 20 -38.92 -1.02 5.80
CA VAL A 20 -39.09 -0.40 4.48
C VAL A 20 -40.47 0.23 4.38
N HIS A 21 -40.53 1.50 3.95
CA HIS A 21 -41.77 2.27 3.80
C HIS A 21 -41.90 2.86 2.38
N PRO A 22 -43.13 3.01 1.85
CA PRO A 22 -43.36 3.72 0.59
C PRO A 22 -43.04 5.22 0.72
N ILE A 23 -42.52 5.82 -0.36
CA ILE A 23 -42.18 7.25 -0.39
C ILE A 23 -43.43 8.13 -0.26
N ALA A 24 -44.54 7.73 -0.87
CA ALA A 24 -45.82 8.44 -0.82
C ALA A 24 -46.67 8.11 0.43
N GLY A 25 -46.10 7.42 1.43
CA GLY A 25 -46.81 7.00 2.64
C GLY A 25 -46.65 7.97 3.82
N ALA A 26 -47.26 7.62 4.95
CA ALA A 26 -47.06 8.34 6.21
C ALA A 26 -45.57 8.34 6.61
N ARG A 27 -45.07 9.50 7.05
CA ARG A 27 -43.69 9.66 7.51
C ARG A 27 -43.35 8.65 8.61
N PRO A 28 -42.23 7.91 8.51
CA PRO A 28 -41.80 7.01 9.58
C PRO A 28 -41.61 7.76 10.91
N ARG A 29 -42.01 7.14 12.01
CA ARG A 29 -41.84 7.69 13.37
C ARG A 29 -40.42 7.53 13.92
N THR A 30 -39.62 6.66 13.32
CA THR A 30 -38.21 6.44 13.65
C THR A 30 -37.30 7.15 12.63
N PRO A 31 -36.00 7.36 12.95
CA PRO A 31 -34.99 7.79 11.98
C PRO A 31 -35.11 7.03 10.66
N TRP A 32 -34.99 7.73 9.53
CA TRP A 32 -35.13 7.12 8.22
C TRP A 32 -34.12 7.67 7.22
N ALA A 33 -33.81 6.86 6.21
CA ALA A 33 -32.81 7.12 5.20
C ALA A 33 -33.36 6.77 3.81
N VAL A 34 -32.81 7.41 2.78
CA VAL A 34 -33.15 7.18 1.37
C VAL A 34 -32.07 6.36 0.69
N HIS A 35 -32.48 5.49 -0.23
CA HIS A 35 -31.53 4.76 -1.07
C HIS A 35 -30.82 5.73 -2.03
N LEU A 36 -29.52 5.51 -2.21
CA LEU A 36 -28.72 6.30 -3.16
C LEU A 36 -28.83 5.79 -4.60
N ALA A 37 -29.08 4.48 -4.73
CA ALA A 37 -29.31 3.80 -6.00
C ALA A 37 -30.77 3.38 -6.17
N ASP A 38 -31.20 3.28 -7.43
CA ASP A 38 -32.50 2.77 -7.81
C ASP A 38 -32.54 1.22 -7.76
N ALA A 39 -33.70 0.64 -8.06
CA ALA A 39 -33.91 -0.81 -8.00
C ALA A 39 -33.05 -1.60 -9.01
N THR A 40 -32.48 -0.92 -10.03
CA THR A 40 -31.55 -1.52 -10.99
C THR A 40 -30.11 -1.46 -10.52
N GLY A 41 -29.85 -0.84 -9.35
CA GLY A 41 -28.52 -0.66 -8.79
C GLY A 41 -27.75 0.54 -9.35
N ARG A 42 -28.42 1.42 -10.12
CA ARG A 42 -27.81 2.65 -10.65
C ARG A 42 -28.03 3.81 -9.70
N TYR A 43 -26.97 4.56 -9.42
CA TYR A 43 -26.99 5.68 -8.49
C TYR A 43 -27.69 6.88 -9.11
N ARG A 44 -28.64 7.44 -8.36
CA ARG A 44 -29.35 8.70 -8.67
C ARG A 44 -28.97 9.83 -7.73
N LEU A 45 -28.45 9.47 -6.55
CA LEU A 45 -27.97 10.38 -5.54
C LEU A 45 -26.57 9.96 -5.13
N LEU A 46 -25.69 10.93 -4.90
CA LEU A 46 -24.45 10.73 -4.17
C LEU A 46 -24.57 11.42 -2.82
N CYS A 47 -24.18 10.73 -1.76
CA CYS A 47 -24.01 11.31 -0.44
C CYS A 47 -22.59 11.00 0.03
N VAL A 48 -21.77 12.04 0.14
CA VAL A 48 -20.46 11.99 0.79
C VAL A 48 -20.72 12.15 2.29
N ASP A 49 -20.75 11.01 3.00
CA ASP A 49 -21.05 10.92 4.42
C ASP A 49 -19.76 11.04 5.25
N LEU A 50 -19.54 12.20 5.86
CA LEU A 50 -18.32 12.53 6.59
C LEU A 50 -18.59 12.39 8.09
N ASP A 51 -18.03 11.33 8.67
CA ASP A 51 -18.23 10.95 10.04
C ASP A 51 -17.36 11.76 10.99
N ALA A 52 -17.97 12.27 12.05
CA ALA A 52 -17.28 12.98 13.14
C ALA A 52 -16.59 12.03 14.13
N ASN A 53 -16.24 10.81 13.73
CA ASN A 53 -15.65 9.79 14.60
C ASN A 53 -14.29 10.26 15.11
N GLY A 54 -14.27 10.80 16.34
CA GLY A 54 -13.07 11.29 17.02
C GLY A 54 -12.64 12.73 16.72
N SER A 55 -13.32 13.45 15.81
CA SER A 55 -13.24 14.92 15.66
C SER A 55 -14.35 15.45 14.73
N SER A 56 -15.20 16.32 15.26
CA SER A 56 -16.23 17.01 14.47
C SER A 56 -15.65 18.08 13.53
N GLU A 57 -14.51 18.66 13.93
CA GLU A 57 -13.77 19.66 13.17
C GLU A 57 -13.15 19.05 11.92
N ALA A 58 -12.63 17.82 12.00
CA ALA A 58 -12.11 17.09 10.84
C ALA A 58 -13.20 16.83 9.80
N ALA A 59 -14.37 16.33 10.23
CA ALA A 59 -15.51 16.13 9.32
C ALA A 59 -16.01 17.44 8.69
N ALA A 60 -15.99 18.54 9.44
CA ALA A 60 -16.33 19.86 8.91
C ALA A 60 -15.29 20.37 7.90
N ALA A 61 -13.99 20.18 8.17
CA ALA A 61 -12.91 20.57 7.27
C ALA A 61 -12.96 19.78 5.95
N ASP A 62 -13.15 18.46 6.02
CA ASP A 62 -13.31 17.61 4.84
C ASP A 62 -14.55 18.01 4.02
N ALA A 63 -15.65 18.41 4.69
CA ALA A 63 -16.87 18.87 4.02
C ALA A 63 -16.65 20.19 3.28
N THR A 64 -15.94 21.13 3.90
CA THR A 64 -15.55 22.41 3.27
C THR A 64 -14.64 22.15 2.07
N GLN A 65 -13.60 21.34 2.25
CA GLN A 65 -12.66 21.01 1.19
C GLN A 65 -13.34 20.35 -0.01
N PHE A 66 -14.25 19.39 0.24
CA PHE A 66 -15.02 18.76 -0.83
C PHE A 66 -15.99 19.76 -1.49
N GLY A 67 -16.69 20.57 -0.69
CA GLY A 67 -17.63 21.60 -1.13
C GLY A 67 -16.99 22.65 -2.05
N GLU A 68 -15.79 23.11 -1.70
CA GLU A 68 -14.99 24.02 -2.54
C GLU A 68 -14.68 23.37 -3.89
N LEU A 69 -14.22 22.12 -3.89
CA LEU A 69 -13.89 21.43 -5.14
C LEU A 69 -15.11 21.23 -6.05
N VAL A 70 -16.25 20.81 -5.50
CA VAL A 70 -17.45 20.61 -6.33
C VAL A 70 -18.00 21.96 -6.82
N SER A 71 -17.84 23.04 -6.05
CA SER A 71 -18.18 24.41 -6.49
C SER A 71 -17.29 24.85 -7.66
N GLU A 72 -15.98 24.64 -7.58
CA GLU A 72 -15.02 24.94 -8.67
C GLU A 72 -15.39 24.23 -9.98
N LEU A 73 -15.91 23.01 -9.88
CA LEU A 73 -16.33 22.19 -11.03
C LEU A 73 -17.74 22.51 -11.51
N GLY A 74 -18.41 23.51 -10.92
CA GLY A 74 -19.79 23.87 -11.25
C GLY A 74 -20.80 22.74 -10.96
N ILE A 75 -20.53 21.91 -9.96
CA ILE A 75 -21.40 20.82 -9.54
C ILE A 75 -22.35 21.34 -8.46
N GLU A 76 -23.64 21.35 -8.77
CA GLU A 76 -24.68 21.67 -7.80
C GLU A 76 -24.71 20.62 -6.68
N HIS A 77 -24.67 21.11 -5.45
CA HIS A 77 -24.62 20.29 -4.25
C HIS A 77 -25.32 21.00 -3.09
N LEU A 78 -25.62 20.27 -2.03
CA LEU A 78 -26.04 20.83 -0.76
C LEU A 78 -25.28 20.16 0.38
N VAL A 79 -25.08 20.90 1.48
CA VAL A 79 -24.39 20.42 2.67
C VAL A 79 -25.37 20.38 3.83
N CYS A 80 -25.38 19.27 4.56
CA CYS A 80 -26.16 19.10 5.78
C CYS A 80 -25.27 18.83 6.99
N ALA A 81 -25.65 19.39 8.14
CA ALA A 81 -25.27 18.86 9.44
C ALA A 81 -26.15 17.63 9.73
N SER A 82 -25.55 16.43 9.75
CA SER A 82 -26.28 15.15 9.75
C SER A 82 -26.83 14.73 11.12
N GLY A 83 -26.44 15.43 12.19
CA GLY A 83 -26.90 15.16 13.56
C GLY A 83 -26.07 15.87 14.63
N PRO A 84 -26.40 15.65 15.92
CA PRO A 84 -25.77 16.34 17.05
C PRO A 84 -24.31 15.94 17.28
N THR A 85 -23.83 14.87 16.64
CA THR A 85 -22.45 14.39 16.75
C THR A 85 -21.47 15.17 15.88
N GLY A 86 -21.96 16.05 15.00
CA GLY A 86 -21.12 16.90 14.17
C GLY A 86 -20.77 16.33 12.79
N GLY A 87 -21.32 15.19 12.38
CA GLY A 87 -21.15 14.64 11.03
C GLY A 87 -21.69 15.58 9.93
N ARG A 88 -21.18 15.42 8.71
CA ARG A 88 -21.55 16.23 7.53
C ARG A 88 -21.97 15.34 6.38
N HIS A 89 -23.05 15.70 5.70
CA HIS A 89 -23.40 15.09 4.42
C HIS A 89 -23.24 16.12 3.32
N VAL A 90 -22.48 15.80 2.27
CA VAL A 90 -22.53 16.55 1.01
C VAL A 90 -23.30 15.74 -0.02
N TRP A 91 -24.44 16.28 -0.44
CA TRP A 91 -25.37 15.62 -1.35
C TRP A 91 -25.28 16.19 -2.75
N ILE A 92 -25.30 15.30 -3.75
CA ILE A 92 -25.35 15.62 -5.17
C ILE A 92 -26.48 14.80 -5.81
N GLY A 93 -27.41 15.48 -6.47
CA GLY A 93 -28.44 14.84 -7.29
C GLY A 93 -27.96 14.66 -8.72
N LEU A 94 -28.11 13.45 -9.27
CA LEU A 94 -27.63 13.10 -10.61
C LEU A 94 -28.77 13.13 -11.62
N ARG A 95 -28.60 13.92 -12.69
CA ARG A 95 -29.52 13.89 -13.84
C ARG A 95 -29.42 12.56 -14.56
N ASP A 96 -28.18 12.13 -14.79
CA ASP A 96 -27.82 10.91 -15.48
C ASP A 96 -27.46 9.84 -14.43
N ALA A 97 -28.10 8.67 -14.46
CA ALA A 97 -27.78 7.61 -13.51
C ALA A 97 -26.35 7.11 -13.71
N LEU A 98 -25.64 6.81 -12.62
CA LEU A 98 -24.28 6.26 -12.66
C LEU A 98 -24.24 4.79 -12.25
N ASP A 99 -23.31 4.06 -12.86
CA ASP A 99 -23.09 2.66 -12.54
C ASP A 99 -22.37 2.50 -11.20
N ALA A 100 -22.70 1.43 -10.49
CA ALA A 100 -22.16 1.16 -9.16
C ALA A 100 -20.64 1.07 -9.15
N GLU A 101 -20.03 0.56 -10.22
CA GLU A 101 -18.59 0.45 -10.41
C GLU A 101 -17.90 1.82 -10.53
N ALA A 102 -18.57 2.82 -11.11
CA ALA A 102 -18.05 4.18 -11.22
C ALA A 102 -18.15 4.90 -9.87
N VAL A 103 -19.30 4.81 -9.20
CA VAL A 103 -19.52 5.42 -7.87
C VAL A 103 -18.60 4.80 -6.82
N ARG A 104 -18.37 3.48 -6.87
CA ARG A 104 -17.44 2.79 -5.98
C ARG A 104 -15.99 3.22 -6.19
N ALA A 105 -15.57 3.46 -7.44
CA ALA A 105 -14.26 4.03 -7.74
C ALA A 105 -14.14 5.44 -7.16
N LEU A 106 -15.13 6.30 -7.38
CA LEU A 106 -15.18 7.65 -6.80
C LEU A 106 -15.11 7.61 -5.27
N ALA A 107 -15.89 6.74 -4.62
CA ALA A 107 -15.90 6.60 -3.15
C ALA A 107 -14.51 6.27 -2.59
N TYR A 108 -13.75 5.38 -3.25
CA TYR A 108 -12.40 5.04 -2.80
C TYR A 108 -11.36 6.12 -3.08
N LEU A 109 -11.51 6.87 -4.17
CA LEU A 109 -10.68 8.06 -4.42
C LEU A 109 -10.97 9.13 -3.37
N LEU A 110 -12.24 9.40 -3.09
CA LEU A 110 -12.65 10.35 -2.06
C LEU A 110 -12.15 9.92 -0.69
N LYS A 111 -12.25 8.64 -0.30
CA LYS A 111 -11.72 8.19 1.01
C LYS A 111 -10.21 8.37 1.14
N ALA A 112 -9.48 8.25 0.04
CA ALA A 112 -8.04 8.46 0.04
C ALA A 112 -7.67 9.95 0.22
N TRP A 113 -8.58 10.86 -0.14
CA TRP A 113 -8.39 12.30 -0.05
C TRP A 113 -9.05 12.92 1.20
N LEU A 114 -10.19 12.39 1.63
CA LEU A 114 -11.06 12.84 2.72
C LEU A 114 -11.16 11.73 3.77
N PRO A 115 -10.29 11.73 4.81
CA PRO A 115 -10.20 10.65 5.78
C PRO A 115 -11.49 10.38 6.56
N SER A 116 -12.36 11.37 6.77
CA SER A 116 -13.60 11.22 7.54
C SER A 116 -14.74 10.52 6.77
N LEU A 117 -14.58 10.27 5.47
CA LEU A 117 -15.62 9.65 4.66
C LEU A 117 -15.94 8.20 5.10
N ASP A 118 -17.22 7.91 5.35
CA ASP A 118 -17.77 6.56 5.29
C ASP A 118 -18.13 6.21 3.84
N VAL A 119 -17.45 5.19 3.31
CA VAL A 119 -17.69 4.71 1.95
C VAL A 119 -18.86 3.75 1.85
N ALA A 120 -19.40 3.25 2.97
CA ALA A 120 -20.43 2.20 2.94
C ALA A 120 -21.68 2.59 2.14
N PRO A 121 -22.23 3.83 2.23
CA PRO A 121 -23.38 4.22 1.42
C PRO A 121 -23.09 4.19 -0.08
N LEU A 122 -21.88 4.58 -0.50
CA LEU A 122 -21.49 4.70 -1.92
C LEU A 122 -20.94 3.40 -2.52
N THR A 123 -20.66 2.40 -1.70
CA THR A 123 -20.07 1.12 -2.17
C THR A 123 -21.06 -0.05 -2.16
N ASN A 124 -22.31 0.19 -1.73
CA ASN A 124 -23.37 -0.80 -1.66
C ASN A 124 -24.61 -0.32 -2.44
N PRO A 125 -24.79 -0.69 -3.72
CA PRO A 125 -25.94 -0.25 -4.51
C PRO A 125 -27.27 -0.83 -4.01
N THR A 126 -27.26 -1.98 -3.33
CA THR A 126 -28.49 -2.66 -2.89
C THR A 126 -29.10 -2.01 -1.64
N SER A 127 -28.28 -1.65 -0.67
CA SER A 127 -28.75 -1.14 0.62
C SER A 127 -28.09 0.15 1.07
N GLY A 128 -27.20 0.74 0.27
CA GLY A 128 -26.58 2.02 0.55
C GLY A 128 -27.63 3.11 0.66
N CYS A 129 -27.72 3.70 1.84
CA CYS A 129 -28.68 4.74 2.15
C CYS A 129 -28.07 5.78 3.07
N ALA A 130 -28.53 7.02 2.96
CA ALA A 130 -28.14 8.11 3.84
C ALA A 130 -29.37 8.93 4.24
N ARG A 131 -29.26 9.64 5.37
CA ARG A 131 -30.36 10.49 5.88
C ARG A 131 -30.45 11.76 5.05
N PRO A 132 -31.55 12.00 4.31
CA PRO A 132 -31.69 13.21 3.51
C PRO A 132 -31.97 14.43 4.40
N PRO A 133 -31.93 15.64 3.84
CA PRO A 133 -32.34 16.87 4.53
C PRO A 133 -33.68 16.72 5.28
N GLY A 134 -33.73 17.15 6.54
CA GLY A 134 -34.90 17.11 7.41
C GLY A 134 -35.21 15.76 8.07
N ALA A 135 -34.50 14.67 7.73
CA ALA A 135 -34.70 13.37 8.35
C ALA A 135 -34.23 13.35 9.83
N PRO A 136 -34.93 12.64 10.74
CA PRO A 136 -34.58 12.64 12.16
C PRO A 136 -33.33 11.80 12.45
N HIS A 137 -32.59 12.18 13.50
CA HIS A 137 -31.41 11.49 13.98
C HIS A 137 -31.73 10.61 15.20
N ARG A 138 -31.06 9.46 15.35
CA ARG A 138 -31.31 8.50 16.45
C ARG A 138 -31.05 9.07 17.86
N LEU A 139 -30.09 10.00 17.95
CA LEU A 139 -29.75 10.74 19.18
C LEU A 139 -30.55 12.04 19.36
N GLY A 140 -31.63 12.24 18.59
CA GLY A 140 -32.39 13.48 18.58
C GLY A 140 -31.86 14.52 17.57
N GLY A 141 -32.72 15.48 17.20
CA GLY A 141 -32.46 16.44 16.13
C GLY A 141 -32.82 15.92 14.73
N ASN A 142 -32.49 16.71 13.70
CA ASN A 142 -32.69 16.38 12.29
C ASN A 142 -31.46 16.73 11.45
N SER A 143 -31.39 16.19 10.23
CA SER A 143 -30.40 16.60 9.23
C SER A 143 -30.71 18.02 8.77
N GLN A 144 -29.91 19.01 9.17
CA GLN A 144 -30.15 20.41 8.88
C GLN A 144 -29.32 20.87 7.68
N VAL A 145 -29.95 21.53 6.69
CA VAL A 145 -29.23 22.16 5.58
C VAL A 145 -28.45 23.36 6.11
N ILE A 146 -27.15 23.39 5.82
CA ILE A 146 -26.24 24.48 6.22
C ILE A 146 -25.69 25.25 5.01
N ALA A 147 -25.70 24.65 3.81
CA ALA A 147 -25.36 25.32 2.56
C ALA A 147 -26.09 24.65 1.37
N GLY A 148 -26.37 25.41 0.32
CA GLY A 148 -27.08 24.95 -0.87
C GLY A 148 -28.61 24.89 -0.72
N SER A 149 -29.27 24.25 -1.69
CA SER A 149 -30.74 24.15 -1.75
C SER A 149 -31.19 22.70 -1.92
N VAL A 150 -32.32 22.33 -1.30
CA VAL A 150 -32.94 21.00 -1.46
C VAL A 150 -33.34 20.73 -2.92
N ALA A 151 -33.54 21.78 -3.72
CA ALA A 151 -33.83 21.69 -5.15
C ALA A 151 -32.82 20.80 -5.91
N VAL A 152 -31.55 20.77 -5.47
CA VAL A 152 -30.49 19.93 -6.06
C VAL A 152 -30.85 18.45 -6.08
N LEU A 153 -31.68 17.98 -5.14
CA LEU A 153 -32.09 16.57 -5.05
C LEU A 153 -33.42 16.28 -5.76
N THR A 154 -34.26 17.29 -5.97
CA THR A 154 -35.57 17.13 -6.61
C THR A 154 -35.55 17.47 -8.10
N GLU A 155 -34.62 18.34 -8.51
CA GLU A 155 -34.42 18.83 -9.88
C GLU A 155 -32.95 18.66 -10.28
N PRO A 156 -32.42 17.43 -10.33
CA PRO A 156 -30.99 17.21 -10.47
C PRO A 156 -30.48 17.60 -11.87
N THR A 157 -29.42 18.41 -11.90
CA THR A 157 -28.79 18.92 -13.14
C THR A 157 -27.45 18.26 -13.46
N VAL A 158 -26.83 17.61 -12.47
CA VAL A 158 -25.45 17.13 -12.55
C VAL A 158 -25.31 15.96 -13.52
N THR A 159 -24.34 16.07 -14.42
CA THR A 159 -24.11 15.16 -15.53
C THR A 159 -23.01 14.13 -15.23
N THR A 160 -22.99 13.01 -15.96
CA THR A 160 -21.88 12.04 -15.90
C THR A 160 -20.52 12.70 -16.20
N GLY A 161 -20.48 13.63 -17.16
CA GLY A 161 -19.25 14.36 -17.53
C GLY A 161 -18.67 15.18 -16.38
N GLN A 162 -19.52 15.82 -15.57
CA GLN A 162 -19.07 16.55 -14.39
C GLN A 162 -18.53 15.62 -13.30
N ILE A 163 -19.16 14.45 -13.10
CA ILE A 163 -18.64 13.45 -12.16
C ILE A 163 -17.31 12.86 -12.64
N HIS A 164 -17.13 12.67 -13.95
CA HIS A 164 -15.84 12.29 -14.53
C HIS A 164 -14.76 13.37 -14.34
N ALA A 165 -15.11 14.65 -14.43
CA ALA A 165 -14.19 15.75 -14.11
C ALA A 165 -13.80 15.73 -12.62
N LEU A 166 -14.77 15.50 -11.72
CA LEU A 166 -14.52 15.32 -10.29
C LEU A 166 -13.57 14.15 -10.03
N MET A 167 -13.82 12.98 -10.63
CA MET A 167 -12.95 11.80 -10.49
C MET A 167 -11.51 12.09 -10.92
N SER A 168 -11.32 12.75 -12.06
CA SER A 168 -9.98 13.14 -12.54
C SER A 168 -9.29 14.05 -11.53
N ARG A 169 -9.99 15.07 -11.03
CA ARG A 169 -9.43 16.05 -10.10
C ARG A 169 -9.08 15.43 -8.75
N VAL A 170 -9.91 14.54 -8.21
CA VAL A 170 -9.60 13.80 -6.97
C VAL A 170 -8.44 12.82 -7.20
N ALA A 171 -8.37 12.16 -8.36
CA ALA A 171 -7.25 11.30 -8.71
C ALA A 171 -5.92 12.07 -8.71
N ASP A 172 -5.91 13.31 -9.22
CA ASP A 172 -4.74 14.18 -9.17
C ASP A 172 -4.31 14.49 -7.73
N HIS A 173 -5.26 14.77 -6.83
CA HIS A 173 -4.96 14.99 -5.41
C HIS A 173 -4.36 13.73 -4.76
N VAL A 174 -4.91 12.55 -5.05
CA VAL A 174 -4.40 11.27 -4.54
C VAL A 174 -2.98 10.99 -5.05
N HIS A 175 -2.65 11.38 -6.28
CA HIS A 175 -1.29 11.26 -6.82
C HIS A 175 -0.33 12.30 -6.26
N ALA A 176 -0.81 13.51 -5.96
CA ALA A 176 -0.01 14.59 -5.37
C ALA A 176 0.41 14.29 -3.92
N VAL A 177 -0.31 13.40 -3.22
CA VAL A 177 0.18 12.79 -1.98
C VAL A 177 1.33 11.85 -2.35
N GLU A 178 2.52 12.42 -2.51
CA GLU A 178 3.76 11.65 -2.65
C GLU A 178 3.81 10.63 -1.48
N PRO A 179 4.10 9.35 -1.74
CA PRO A 179 4.29 8.41 -0.66
C PRO A 179 5.38 8.97 0.25
N ALA A 180 5.08 9.09 1.55
CA ALA A 180 6.05 9.46 2.59
C ALA A 180 7.37 8.77 2.26
N THR A 181 8.38 9.60 1.95
CA THR A 181 9.61 9.25 1.25
C THR A 181 10.15 7.91 1.71
N GLN A 182 9.71 6.81 1.09
CA GLN A 182 10.50 5.60 1.12
C GLN A 182 11.78 6.03 0.46
N PRO A 183 12.95 5.92 1.13
CA PRO A 183 14.20 6.30 0.50
C PRO A 183 14.20 5.59 -0.83
N THR A 184 14.16 6.37 -1.92
CA THR A 184 14.18 5.87 -3.28
C THR A 184 15.37 4.94 -3.31
N ARG A 185 15.11 3.62 -3.26
CA ARG A 185 16.18 2.62 -3.26
C ARG A 185 16.72 2.63 -4.66
N SER A 186 17.60 3.59 -4.92
CA SER A 186 18.32 3.71 -6.15
C SER A 186 19.04 2.39 -6.37
N ARG A 187 18.87 1.83 -7.56
CA ARG A 187 19.57 0.60 -7.92
C ARG A 187 21.05 0.95 -7.93
N PRO A 188 21.92 0.10 -7.36
CA PRO A 188 23.36 0.35 -7.43
C PRO A 188 23.75 0.48 -8.90
N VAL A 189 24.57 1.48 -9.22
CA VAL A 189 25.18 1.66 -10.54
C VAL A 189 26.65 1.29 -10.38
N ALA A 190 27.12 0.35 -11.19
CA ALA A 190 28.55 0.06 -11.28
C ALA A 190 29.10 0.63 -12.58
N VAL A 191 30.42 0.84 -12.62
CA VAL A 191 31.12 1.33 -13.81
C VAL A 191 32.06 0.23 -14.29
N VAL A 192 31.99 -0.09 -15.57
CA VAL A 192 32.92 -1.00 -16.27
C VAL A 192 33.30 -0.33 -17.59
N ASP A 193 34.60 -0.32 -17.90
CA ASP A 193 35.16 0.31 -19.10
C ASP A 193 34.75 1.80 -19.23
N GLY A 194 34.66 2.51 -18.10
CA GLY A 194 34.25 3.92 -18.04
C GLY A 194 32.76 4.17 -18.28
N MET A 195 31.93 3.13 -18.44
CA MET A 195 30.49 3.26 -18.70
C MET A 195 29.66 2.71 -17.54
N PRO A 196 28.58 3.42 -17.13
CA PRO A 196 27.71 2.95 -16.07
C PRO A 196 26.84 1.78 -16.55
N PHE A 197 26.48 0.87 -15.65
CA PHE A 197 25.47 -0.15 -15.88
C PHE A 197 24.83 -0.58 -14.55
N LEU A 198 23.69 -1.25 -14.64
CA LEU A 198 23.02 -1.82 -13.48
C LEU A 198 23.56 -3.24 -13.20
N PRO A 199 24.19 -3.51 -12.03
CA PRO A 199 24.75 -4.82 -11.69
C PRO A 199 23.70 -5.93 -11.69
N GLY A 200 24.08 -7.12 -12.15
CA GLY A 200 23.21 -8.30 -12.18
C GLY A 200 23.47 -9.20 -13.38
N THR A 201 22.71 -10.29 -13.47
CA THR A 201 22.74 -11.18 -14.64
C THR A 201 22.07 -10.49 -15.82
N LYS A 202 22.77 -10.40 -16.96
CA LYS A 202 22.20 -9.92 -18.23
C LYS A 202 20.98 -10.78 -18.59
N ARG A 203 19.86 -10.14 -18.91
CA ARG A 203 18.60 -10.76 -19.31
C ARG A 203 18.30 -10.47 -20.78
N ALA A 204 17.44 -11.24 -21.42
CA ALA A 204 16.93 -10.90 -22.74
C ALA A 204 16.11 -9.59 -22.69
N LEU A 205 16.08 -8.83 -23.79
CA LEU A 205 15.14 -7.72 -23.96
C LEU A 205 13.70 -8.26 -23.97
N SER A 206 12.76 -7.49 -23.43
CA SER A 206 11.33 -7.80 -23.52
C SER A 206 10.89 -7.80 -24.98
N ALA A 207 9.81 -8.53 -25.30
CA ALA A 207 9.27 -8.59 -26.66
C ALA A 207 8.95 -7.19 -27.23
N SER A 208 8.39 -6.29 -26.40
CA SER A 208 8.12 -4.90 -26.80
C SER A 208 9.40 -4.10 -27.10
N CYS A 209 10.43 -4.17 -26.24
CA CYS A 209 11.71 -3.50 -26.53
C CYS A 209 12.42 -4.10 -27.75
N ARG A 210 12.31 -5.41 -27.95
CA ARG A 210 12.84 -6.10 -29.13
C ARG A 210 12.14 -5.63 -30.40
N GLY A 211 10.81 -5.54 -30.39
CA GLY A 211 10.04 -5.00 -31.51
C GLY A 211 10.42 -3.55 -31.85
N LEU A 212 10.63 -2.69 -30.84
CA LEU A 212 11.11 -1.32 -31.08
C LEU A 212 12.54 -1.25 -31.64
N LEU A 213 13.40 -2.19 -31.26
CA LEU A 213 14.78 -2.28 -31.73
C LEU A 213 14.84 -2.74 -33.19
N GLU A 214 13.98 -3.68 -33.58
CA GLU A 214 13.97 -4.32 -34.91
C GLU A 214 13.13 -3.56 -35.94
N ALA A 215 12.07 -2.86 -35.52
CA ALA A 215 11.21 -2.11 -36.44
C ALA A 215 11.85 -0.80 -36.92
N THR A 216 11.56 -0.42 -38.16
CA THR A 216 11.89 0.91 -38.69
C THR A 216 11.07 1.97 -37.92
N PRO A 217 11.72 2.87 -37.16
CA PRO A 217 11.02 3.79 -36.28
C PRO A 217 10.26 4.86 -37.07
N THR A 218 8.97 5.02 -36.78
CA THR A 218 8.14 6.13 -37.25
C THR A 218 7.91 7.15 -36.13
N GLY A 219 7.78 8.44 -36.45
CA GLY A 219 7.57 9.50 -35.45
C GLY A 219 8.84 10.01 -34.76
N ASP A 220 8.86 10.07 -33.42
CA ASP A 220 10.00 10.60 -32.66
C ASP A 220 11.07 9.52 -32.38
N LEU A 221 12.07 9.47 -33.26
CA LEU A 221 13.20 8.54 -33.16
C LEU A 221 14.02 8.72 -31.88
N SER A 222 14.03 9.92 -31.27
CA SER A 222 14.76 10.15 -30.02
C SER A 222 14.08 9.43 -28.84
N THR A 223 12.74 9.41 -28.84
CA THR A 223 11.92 8.65 -27.90
C THR A 223 12.11 7.14 -28.08
N VAL A 224 12.15 6.66 -29.33
CA VAL A 224 12.40 5.23 -29.61
C VAL A 224 13.77 4.81 -29.09
N LEU A 225 14.83 5.56 -29.42
CA LEU A 225 16.17 5.33 -28.91
C LEU A 225 16.19 5.28 -27.38
N TRP A 226 15.59 6.27 -26.72
CA TRP A 226 15.53 6.35 -25.27
C TRP A 226 14.89 5.10 -24.65
N ARG A 227 13.73 4.67 -25.16
CA ARG A 227 13.01 3.47 -24.68
C ARG A 227 13.84 2.21 -24.82
N VAL A 228 14.54 2.02 -25.94
CA VAL A 228 15.41 0.87 -26.17
C VAL A 228 16.58 0.85 -25.19
N LEU A 229 17.26 2.00 -24.99
CA LEU A 229 18.39 2.10 -24.06
C LEU A 229 17.97 1.83 -22.62
N CYS A 230 16.83 2.39 -22.22
CA CYS A 230 16.23 2.14 -20.92
C CYS A 230 15.84 0.67 -20.70
N GLY A 231 15.24 0.03 -21.71
CA GLY A 231 14.92 -1.39 -21.68
C GLY A 231 16.16 -2.28 -21.55
N ALA A 232 17.22 -1.94 -22.29
CA ALA A 232 18.52 -2.62 -22.20
C ALA A 232 19.17 -2.43 -20.82
N ALA A 233 19.16 -1.20 -20.27
CA ALA A 233 19.64 -0.92 -18.93
C ALA A 233 18.87 -1.71 -17.86
N ALA A 234 17.53 -1.74 -17.95
CA ALA A 234 16.69 -2.54 -17.07
C ALA A 234 16.98 -4.04 -17.20
N ALA A 235 17.28 -4.52 -18.41
CA ALA A 235 17.71 -5.89 -18.70
C ALA A 235 19.15 -6.22 -18.24
N ARG A 236 19.83 -5.28 -17.55
CA ARG A 236 21.21 -5.43 -17.03
C ARG A 236 22.24 -5.61 -18.15
N TRP A 237 21.99 -5.03 -19.31
CA TRP A 237 22.97 -4.98 -20.40
C TRP A 237 24.10 -4.02 -20.05
N ARG A 238 25.26 -4.20 -20.70
CA ARG A 238 26.41 -3.30 -20.64
C ARG A 238 26.47 -2.46 -21.91
N PHE A 239 27.20 -1.34 -21.86
CA PHE A 239 27.36 -0.47 -23.03
C PHE A 239 27.90 -1.21 -24.27
N ARG A 240 28.83 -2.15 -24.10
CA ARG A 240 29.33 -3.00 -25.20
C ARG A 240 28.24 -3.79 -25.92
N ASP A 241 27.20 -4.22 -25.19
CA ASP A 241 26.09 -4.99 -25.75
C ASP A 241 25.17 -4.09 -26.61
N VAL A 242 25.03 -2.82 -26.22
CA VAL A 242 24.30 -1.81 -27.00
C VAL A 242 25.09 -1.40 -28.22
N LEU A 243 26.41 -1.22 -28.08
CA LEU A 243 27.29 -0.85 -29.18
C LEU A 243 27.32 -1.93 -30.28
N ALA A 244 27.25 -3.21 -29.89
CA ALA A 244 27.13 -4.32 -30.84
C ALA A 244 25.83 -4.29 -31.67
N LEU A 245 24.86 -3.48 -31.29
CA LEU A 245 23.58 -3.28 -31.99
C LEU A 245 23.46 -1.88 -32.61
N ALA A 246 24.55 -1.11 -32.72
CA ALA A 246 24.51 0.28 -33.16
C ALA A 246 23.82 0.50 -34.52
N ASP A 247 23.82 -0.52 -35.38
CA ASP A 247 23.23 -0.49 -36.71
C ASP A 247 21.74 -0.90 -36.73
N ALA A 248 21.17 -1.32 -35.59
CA ALA A 248 19.77 -1.72 -35.51
C ALA A 248 18.82 -0.56 -35.90
N PRO A 249 17.69 -0.85 -36.58
CA PRO A 249 16.74 0.17 -37.02
C PRO A 249 16.23 1.08 -35.89
N GLY A 250 15.95 0.52 -34.72
CA GLY A 250 15.49 1.28 -33.54
C GLY A 250 16.52 2.24 -32.95
N LEU A 251 17.79 2.17 -33.36
CA LEU A 251 18.86 3.11 -32.95
C LEU A 251 19.17 4.16 -34.02
N GLU A 252 18.32 4.33 -35.03
CA GLU A 252 18.50 5.30 -36.12
C GLU A 252 18.85 6.73 -35.62
N HIS A 253 18.23 7.20 -34.53
CA HIS A 253 18.56 8.51 -33.94
C HIS A 253 20.03 8.65 -33.52
N ALA A 254 20.66 7.55 -33.11
CA ALA A 254 22.07 7.54 -32.77
C ALA A 254 22.95 7.73 -34.00
N ARG A 255 22.51 7.33 -35.19
CA ARG A 255 23.27 7.43 -36.44
C ARG A 255 23.00 8.72 -37.20
N THR A 256 21.83 9.35 -37.03
CA THR A 256 21.42 10.54 -37.79
C THR A 256 21.05 11.73 -36.93
N LEU A 257 21.20 12.94 -37.48
CA LEU A 257 20.67 14.20 -36.93
C LEU A 257 19.58 14.78 -37.85
N ARG A 258 18.69 15.59 -37.29
CA ARG A 258 17.70 16.33 -38.09
C ARG A 258 18.39 17.47 -38.83
N ALA A 259 18.05 17.63 -40.11
CA ALA A 259 18.42 18.76 -40.95
C ALA A 259 17.17 19.18 -41.74
N GLY A 260 16.39 20.10 -41.16
CA GLY A 260 15.07 20.46 -41.66
C GLY A 260 14.10 19.27 -41.63
N ALA A 261 13.39 19.02 -42.75
CA ALA A 261 12.48 17.89 -42.93
C ALA A 261 13.20 16.55 -43.20
N THR A 262 14.51 16.58 -43.42
CA THR A 262 15.32 15.40 -43.75
C THR A 262 16.23 15.01 -42.59
N ARG A 263 16.81 13.81 -42.65
CA ARG A 263 17.81 13.34 -41.70
C ARG A 263 19.12 13.12 -42.43
N MET A 264 20.21 13.59 -41.85
CA MET A 264 21.56 13.39 -42.37
C MET A 264 22.38 12.52 -41.41
N PRO A 265 23.34 11.73 -41.92
CA PRO A 265 24.27 10.97 -41.09
C PRO A 265 25.04 11.88 -40.13
N ARG A 266 25.31 11.39 -38.91
CA ARG A 266 26.18 12.07 -37.96
C ARG A 266 27.64 11.98 -38.40
N PRO A 267 28.47 12.97 -38.04
CA PRO A 267 29.92 12.88 -38.24
C PRO A 267 30.49 11.60 -37.65
N THR A 268 31.42 10.95 -38.34
CA THR A 268 31.98 9.65 -37.89
C THR A 268 32.90 9.79 -36.67
N ARG A 269 33.39 11.00 -36.37
CA ARG A 269 34.27 11.31 -35.22
C ARG A 269 33.78 12.54 -34.46
N GLY A 270 34.31 12.72 -33.25
CA GLY A 270 34.01 13.88 -32.40
C GLY A 270 32.75 13.71 -31.52
N PRO A 271 32.35 14.76 -30.79
CA PRO A 271 31.31 14.72 -29.75
C PRO A 271 29.89 14.48 -30.31
N ALA A 272 29.70 14.72 -31.61
CA ALA A 272 28.45 14.48 -32.33
C ALA A 272 28.39 13.09 -32.99
N SER A 273 29.44 12.28 -32.87
CA SER A 273 29.49 10.94 -33.48
C SER A 273 28.47 9.97 -32.90
N PRO A 274 28.05 8.94 -33.66
CA PRO A 274 27.09 7.95 -33.18
C PRO A 274 27.49 7.31 -31.85
N THR A 275 28.76 6.94 -31.72
CA THR A 275 29.31 6.36 -30.49
C THR A 275 29.28 7.36 -29.31
N ALA A 276 29.66 8.63 -29.53
CA ALA A 276 29.62 9.64 -28.48
C ALA A 276 28.18 9.98 -28.03
N MET A 277 27.23 10.03 -28.97
CA MET A 277 25.81 10.17 -28.69
C MET A 277 25.28 8.99 -27.87
N LEU A 278 25.55 7.76 -28.30
CA LEU A 278 25.13 6.55 -27.58
C LEU A 278 25.72 6.50 -26.18
N ARG A 279 26.99 6.87 -25.99
CA ARG A 279 27.60 6.94 -24.65
C ARG A 279 26.84 7.89 -23.73
N ARG A 280 26.55 9.11 -24.21
CA ARG A 280 25.81 10.11 -23.43
C ARG A 280 24.39 9.65 -23.10
N GLN A 281 23.66 9.13 -24.09
CA GLN A 281 22.29 8.68 -23.89
C GLN A 281 22.23 7.41 -23.02
N TRP A 282 23.20 6.50 -23.14
CA TRP A 282 23.31 5.33 -22.28
C TRP A 282 23.55 5.70 -20.83
N THR A 283 24.48 6.64 -20.55
CA THR A 283 24.72 7.14 -19.19
C THR A 283 23.45 7.71 -18.58
N ARG A 284 22.73 8.55 -19.33
CA ARG A 284 21.43 9.10 -18.90
C ARG A 284 20.39 8.01 -18.66
N ALA A 285 20.27 7.02 -19.56
CA ALA A 285 19.30 5.95 -19.43
C ALA A 285 19.57 5.05 -18.22
N VAL A 286 20.84 4.70 -17.95
CA VAL A 286 21.21 3.92 -16.77
C VAL A 286 20.92 4.69 -15.49
N GLN A 287 21.24 5.98 -15.44
CA GLN A 287 20.93 6.85 -14.29
C GLN A 287 19.42 6.95 -14.07
N ALA A 288 18.64 7.18 -15.12
CA ALA A 288 17.17 7.23 -15.05
C ALA A 288 16.59 5.90 -14.51
N VAL A 289 17.03 4.76 -15.05
CA VAL A 289 16.57 3.43 -14.58
C VAL A 289 17.09 3.09 -13.18
N ALA A 290 18.21 3.67 -12.76
CA ALA A 290 18.72 3.51 -11.41
C ALA A 290 17.82 4.20 -10.38
N GLN A 291 17.30 5.39 -10.71
CA GLN A 291 16.39 6.12 -9.83
C GLN A 291 14.99 5.52 -9.75
N LEU A 292 14.58 4.75 -10.77
CA LEU A 292 13.30 4.04 -10.76
C LEU A 292 13.34 2.81 -9.84
N GLY A 293 12.43 2.78 -8.87
CA GLY A 293 12.22 1.63 -7.99
C GLY A 293 12.03 0.31 -8.76
N PRO A 294 12.25 -0.87 -8.15
CA PRO A 294 11.92 -2.14 -8.79
C PRO A 294 10.43 -2.18 -9.17
N GLY A 295 10.12 -2.20 -10.47
CA GLY A 295 8.74 -2.26 -10.96
C GLY A 295 8.13 -0.94 -11.44
N GLN A 296 8.83 0.20 -11.29
CA GLN A 296 8.36 1.45 -11.90
C GLN A 296 8.72 1.50 -13.39
N ALA A 297 7.70 1.75 -14.21
CA ALA A 297 7.85 1.97 -15.63
C ALA A 297 8.47 3.35 -15.87
N ILE A 298 9.24 3.47 -16.96
CA ILE A 298 9.61 4.78 -17.49
C ILE A 298 8.37 5.31 -18.18
N GLU A 299 8.00 6.55 -17.87
CA GLU A 299 6.88 7.24 -18.51
C GLU A 299 6.92 7.09 -20.03
N GLY A 300 5.75 6.76 -20.58
CA GLY A 300 5.51 6.78 -22.03
C GLY A 300 4.82 5.53 -22.57
N THR A 301 3.48 5.50 -22.47
CA THR A 301 2.52 4.78 -23.34
C THR A 301 2.29 3.27 -23.14
N ASP A 302 2.34 2.77 -21.91
CA ASP A 302 1.63 1.52 -21.61
C ASP A 302 0.12 1.81 -21.48
N LYS A 303 -0.58 1.85 -22.62
CA LYS A 303 -2.02 2.15 -22.68
C LYS A 303 -2.87 1.24 -21.78
N GLY A 304 -2.38 0.03 -21.48
CA GLY A 304 -3.07 -0.91 -20.60
C GLY A 304 -2.69 -0.80 -19.12
N PHE A 305 -1.78 0.11 -18.74
CA PHE A 305 -1.36 0.24 -17.33
C PHE A 305 -2.53 0.58 -16.42
N ASP A 306 -3.33 1.57 -16.80
CA ASP A 306 -4.43 2.06 -15.97
C ASP A 306 -5.47 0.96 -15.73
N THR A 307 -5.89 0.26 -16.80
CA THR A 307 -6.79 -0.89 -16.71
C THR A 307 -6.20 -2.02 -15.85
N ARG A 308 -4.92 -2.37 -16.02
CA ARG A 308 -4.29 -3.40 -15.17
C ARG A 308 -4.17 -2.94 -13.71
N ALA A 309 -3.96 -1.65 -13.47
CA ALA A 309 -3.95 -1.06 -12.14
C ALA A 309 -5.33 -1.17 -11.48
N GLU A 310 -6.42 -0.96 -12.22
CA GLU A 310 -7.78 -1.20 -11.73
C GLU A 310 -8.01 -2.68 -11.39
N VAL A 311 -7.71 -3.58 -12.34
CA VAL A 311 -7.92 -5.03 -12.14
C VAL A 311 -7.20 -5.54 -10.89
N VAL A 312 -5.92 -5.18 -10.72
CA VAL A 312 -5.16 -5.62 -9.54
C VAL A 312 -5.67 -4.97 -8.25
N THR A 313 -6.10 -3.71 -8.31
CA THR A 313 -6.65 -3.00 -7.15
C THR A 313 -7.95 -3.66 -6.70
N GLU A 314 -8.84 -3.96 -7.64
CA GLU A 314 -10.11 -4.61 -7.38
C GLU A 314 -9.96 -6.05 -6.89
N LEU A 315 -9.00 -6.79 -7.43
CA LEU A 315 -8.61 -8.10 -6.91
C LEU A 315 -8.19 -7.99 -5.45
N VAL A 316 -7.27 -7.06 -5.14
CA VAL A 316 -6.76 -6.88 -3.77
C VAL A 316 -7.87 -6.42 -2.82
N ARG A 317 -8.75 -5.50 -3.22
CA ARG A 317 -9.92 -5.10 -2.41
C ARG A 317 -10.83 -6.28 -2.14
N THR A 318 -11.06 -7.15 -3.14
CA THR A 318 -11.88 -8.36 -2.98
C THR A 318 -11.25 -9.33 -1.97
N VAL A 319 -9.94 -9.57 -2.06
CA VAL A 319 -9.21 -10.41 -1.10
C VAL A 319 -9.23 -9.80 0.31
N GLN A 320 -9.01 -8.49 0.44
CA GLN A 320 -9.05 -7.78 1.73
C GLN A 320 -10.44 -7.83 2.36
N ARG A 321 -11.51 -7.57 1.60
CA ARG A 321 -12.90 -7.66 2.08
C ARG A 321 -13.25 -9.08 2.54
N ARG A 322 -12.87 -10.11 1.76
CA ARG A 322 -13.06 -11.52 2.15
C ARG A 322 -12.33 -11.84 3.46
N ALA A 323 -11.11 -11.31 3.62
CA ALA A 323 -10.33 -11.50 4.82
C ALA A 323 -10.94 -10.76 6.02
N ASP A 324 -11.40 -9.52 5.86
CA ASP A 324 -12.05 -8.75 6.93
C ASP A 324 -13.40 -9.36 7.36
N ALA A 325 -14.18 -9.89 6.41
CA ALA A 325 -15.43 -10.62 6.70
C ALA A 325 -15.22 -11.93 7.49
N THR A 326 -13.98 -12.40 7.59
CA THR A 326 -13.60 -13.61 8.34
C THR A 326 -12.70 -13.27 9.53
N ALA A 327 -12.93 -12.12 10.18
CA ALA A 327 -12.13 -11.64 11.32
C ALA A 327 -11.86 -12.72 12.38
N GLY A 328 -12.87 -13.52 12.74
CA GLY A 328 -12.75 -14.63 13.69
C GLY A 328 -11.79 -15.76 13.27
N ARG A 329 -11.38 -15.87 12.01
CA ARG A 329 -10.30 -16.77 11.55
C ARG A 329 -8.92 -16.19 11.87
N TRP A 330 -8.78 -14.88 11.76
CA TRP A 330 -7.51 -14.19 12.01
C TRP A 330 -7.25 -14.04 13.51
N GLY A 331 -8.28 -13.75 14.29
CA GLY A 331 -8.19 -13.50 15.74
C GLY A 331 -7.88 -14.70 16.63
N ARG A 332 -7.93 -15.94 16.11
CA ARG A 332 -7.83 -17.19 16.90
C ARG A 332 -6.49 -17.38 17.61
N SER A 333 -5.40 -16.90 17.01
CA SER A 333 -4.05 -17.09 17.53
C SER A 333 -3.06 -16.11 16.93
N ARG A 334 -1.92 -15.92 17.60
CA ARG A 334 -0.80 -15.13 17.06
C ARG A 334 -0.31 -15.62 15.69
N ALA A 335 -0.37 -16.93 15.44
CA ALA A 335 -0.01 -17.50 14.15
C ALA A 335 -0.99 -17.07 13.05
N CYS A 336 -2.29 -16.96 13.37
CA CYS A 336 -3.30 -16.48 12.43
C CYS A 336 -3.14 -14.98 12.11
N HIS A 337 -2.68 -14.16 13.06
CA HIS A 337 -2.32 -12.76 12.75
C HIS A 337 -1.11 -12.68 11.81
N ALA A 338 -0.09 -13.51 12.04
CA ALA A 338 1.06 -13.57 11.15
C ALA A 338 0.64 -13.96 9.72
N GLN A 339 -0.30 -14.90 9.58
CA GLN A 339 -0.90 -15.26 8.29
C GLN A 339 -1.63 -14.07 7.65
N ARG A 340 -2.42 -13.30 8.41
CA ARG A 340 -3.08 -12.09 7.89
C ARG A 340 -2.06 -11.09 7.34
N ARG A 341 -1.00 -10.82 8.10
CA ARG A 341 0.07 -9.91 7.68
C ARG A 341 0.79 -10.39 6.42
N VAL A 342 1.02 -11.70 6.27
CA VAL A 342 1.63 -12.27 5.06
C VAL A 342 0.68 -12.17 3.85
N LEU A 343 -0.63 -12.36 4.05
CA LEU A 343 -1.62 -12.13 2.99
C LEU A 343 -1.65 -10.64 2.56
N ASP A 344 -1.63 -9.72 3.52
CA ASP A 344 -1.57 -8.28 3.26
C ASP A 344 -0.27 -7.90 2.51
N ALA A 345 0.86 -8.51 2.85
CA ALA A 345 2.14 -8.28 2.16
C ALA A 345 2.14 -8.82 0.72
N LEU A 346 1.50 -9.96 0.46
CA LEU A 346 1.32 -10.46 -0.90
C LEU A 346 0.40 -9.53 -1.71
N CYS A 347 -0.70 -9.07 -1.12
CA CYS A 347 -1.56 -8.04 -1.72
C CYS A 347 -0.76 -6.78 -2.09
N LEU A 348 0.08 -6.28 -1.17
CA LEU A 348 0.98 -5.17 -1.43
C LEU A 348 1.91 -5.44 -2.62
N PHE A 349 2.49 -6.64 -2.72
CA PHE A 349 3.39 -6.98 -3.83
C PHE A 349 2.65 -7.06 -5.18
N HIS A 350 1.40 -7.54 -5.20
CA HIS A 350 0.54 -7.51 -6.39
C HIS A 350 0.31 -6.06 -6.88
N LEU A 351 0.00 -5.13 -5.97
CA LEU A 351 -0.15 -3.70 -6.28
C LEU A 351 1.15 -3.05 -6.77
N GLN A 352 2.30 -3.39 -6.16
CA GLN A 352 3.61 -2.89 -6.57
C GLN A 352 4.03 -3.42 -7.95
N GLY A 353 3.72 -4.69 -8.24
CA GLY A 353 4.05 -5.32 -9.51
C GLY A 353 3.08 -4.98 -10.64
N VAL A 354 1.88 -4.47 -10.30
CA VAL A 354 0.73 -4.34 -11.21
C VAL A 354 0.47 -5.67 -11.94
N ARG A 355 0.44 -6.74 -11.15
CA ARG A 355 0.26 -8.13 -11.60
C ARG A 355 -0.95 -8.73 -10.90
N PRO A 356 -2.04 -9.08 -11.61
CA PRO A 356 -3.15 -9.80 -11.01
C PRO A 356 -2.89 -11.32 -10.89
N ASP A 357 -2.03 -11.86 -11.75
CA ASP A 357 -1.74 -13.29 -11.89
C ASP A 357 -0.84 -13.80 -10.77
N GLU A 358 0.38 -13.29 -10.67
CA GLU A 358 1.37 -13.78 -9.73
C GLU A 358 2.45 -12.75 -9.40
N VAL A 359 3.04 -12.89 -8.21
CA VAL A 359 4.17 -12.09 -7.76
C VAL A 359 5.27 -12.95 -7.17
N GLU A 360 6.51 -12.53 -7.41
CA GLU A 360 7.66 -13.14 -6.74
C GLU A 360 7.78 -12.65 -5.30
N ALA A 361 7.73 -13.59 -4.37
CA ALA A 361 7.90 -13.33 -2.95
C ALA A 361 8.81 -14.39 -2.31
N ASP A 362 9.92 -13.93 -1.74
CA ASP A 362 10.79 -14.77 -0.91
C ASP A 362 10.49 -14.56 0.58
N ILE A 363 10.72 -15.59 1.39
CA ILE A 363 10.38 -15.61 2.81
C ILE A 363 11.09 -14.51 3.63
N ARG A 364 12.26 -14.03 3.18
CA ARG A 364 12.99 -12.97 3.89
C ARG A 364 12.39 -11.61 3.58
N ARG A 365 11.97 -11.37 2.34
CA ARG A 365 11.26 -10.15 1.96
C ARG A 365 9.92 -10.07 2.69
N LEU A 366 9.14 -11.15 2.67
CA LEU A 366 7.88 -11.24 3.41
C LEU A 366 8.09 -11.02 4.91
N ALA A 367 9.08 -11.67 5.51
CA ALA A 367 9.42 -11.48 6.92
C ALA A 367 9.70 -10.01 7.25
N MET A 368 10.52 -9.32 6.44
CA MET A 368 10.80 -7.90 6.64
C MET A 368 9.55 -7.03 6.48
N THR A 369 8.75 -7.25 5.43
CA THR A 369 7.53 -6.48 5.16
C THR A 369 6.49 -6.66 6.27
N CYS A 370 6.41 -7.83 6.90
CA CYS A 370 5.41 -8.11 7.94
C CYS A 370 5.91 -7.86 9.38
N GLY A 371 7.20 -7.53 9.56
CA GLY A 371 7.84 -7.46 10.89
C GLY A 371 8.05 -8.82 11.56
N LEU A 372 8.04 -9.91 10.79
CA LEU A 372 8.14 -11.29 11.28
C LEU A 372 9.55 -11.85 11.09
N ASP A 373 9.80 -13.06 11.59
CA ASP A 373 10.95 -13.86 11.20
C ASP A 373 10.67 -14.72 9.96
N ARG A 374 11.73 -15.15 9.26
CA ARG A 374 11.65 -15.93 8.03
C ARG A 374 10.94 -17.28 8.18
N GLU A 375 10.99 -17.91 9.35
CA GLU A 375 10.33 -19.19 9.58
C GLU A 375 8.83 -19.00 9.83
N THR A 376 8.45 -17.97 10.57
CA THR A 376 7.04 -17.57 10.71
C THR A 376 6.43 -17.18 9.36
N ALA A 377 7.16 -16.46 8.51
CA ALA A 377 6.72 -16.16 7.15
C ALA A 377 6.52 -17.43 6.31
N ARG A 378 7.47 -18.39 6.38
CA ARG A 378 7.38 -19.68 5.68
C ARG A 378 6.16 -20.49 6.15
N ARG A 379 5.95 -20.62 7.47
CA ARG A 379 4.81 -21.33 8.05
C ARG A 379 3.48 -20.68 7.67
N SER A 380 3.45 -19.35 7.60
CA SER A 380 2.27 -18.59 7.18
C SER A 380 1.92 -18.86 5.72
N LEU A 381 2.90 -18.90 4.82
CA LEU A 381 2.66 -19.27 3.41
C LEU A 381 2.06 -20.68 3.28
N LEU A 382 2.59 -21.66 4.03
CA LEU A 382 2.05 -23.02 4.01
C LEU A 382 0.60 -23.09 4.50
N ALA A 383 0.30 -22.40 5.61
CA ALA A 383 -1.06 -22.35 6.16
C ALA A 383 -2.03 -21.66 5.19
N LEU A 384 -1.66 -20.49 4.64
CA LEU A 384 -2.48 -19.78 3.66
C LEU A 384 -2.71 -20.60 2.38
N THR A 385 -1.73 -21.42 1.96
CA THR A 385 -1.88 -22.32 0.81
C THR A 385 -2.87 -23.44 1.13
N THR A 386 -2.73 -24.05 2.31
CA THR A 386 -3.62 -25.13 2.77
C THR A 386 -5.07 -24.64 2.88
N ASP A 387 -5.25 -23.41 3.36
CA ASP A 387 -6.54 -22.76 3.53
C ASP A 387 -7.12 -22.19 2.21
N GLY A 388 -6.42 -22.33 1.07
CA GLY A 388 -6.91 -21.83 -0.23
C GLY A 388 -6.95 -20.30 -0.36
N TRP A 389 -6.16 -19.57 0.44
CA TRP A 389 -6.03 -18.10 0.30
C TRP A 389 -5.04 -17.71 -0.79
N ILE A 390 -4.00 -18.52 -0.99
CA ILE A 390 -2.94 -18.29 -1.97
C ILE A 390 -2.56 -19.61 -2.64
N THR A 391 -1.92 -19.54 -3.81
CA THR A 391 -1.30 -20.71 -4.44
C THR A 391 0.11 -20.38 -4.90
N ARG A 392 1.00 -21.38 -4.87
CA ARG A 392 2.35 -21.27 -5.41
C ARG A 392 2.33 -21.66 -6.88
N THR A 393 2.37 -20.67 -7.75
CA THR A 393 2.38 -20.84 -9.21
C THR A 393 3.74 -21.30 -9.73
N GLN A 394 4.84 -20.84 -9.12
CA GLN A 394 6.19 -21.25 -9.47
C GLN A 394 7.05 -21.50 -8.23
N SER A 395 7.79 -22.61 -8.23
CA SER A 395 8.79 -22.88 -7.19
C SER A 395 9.98 -21.93 -7.28
N ALA A 396 10.61 -21.62 -6.14
CA ALA A 396 11.82 -20.82 -6.10
C ALA A 396 12.95 -21.51 -6.89
N ALA A 397 13.70 -20.74 -7.68
CA ALA A 397 14.76 -21.26 -8.53
C ALA A 397 15.98 -20.33 -8.56
N GLY A 398 17.16 -20.89 -8.27
CA GLY A 398 18.39 -20.12 -8.18
C GLY A 398 18.24 -18.92 -7.25
N ARG A 399 18.43 -17.71 -7.78
CA ARG A 399 18.35 -16.45 -7.01
C ARG A 399 16.93 -15.88 -6.89
N ARG A 400 15.95 -16.49 -7.57
CA ARG A 400 14.56 -16.02 -7.64
C ARG A 400 13.73 -16.64 -6.51
N GLY A 401 12.89 -15.83 -5.89
CA GLY A 401 11.87 -16.30 -4.96
C GLY A 401 10.83 -17.19 -5.66
N ALA A 402 10.00 -17.86 -4.86
CA ALA A 402 8.82 -18.52 -5.40
C ALA A 402 7.81 -17.47 -5.88
N ARG A 403 6.98 -17.83 -6.85
CA ARG A 403 5.87 -17.00 -7.30
C ARG A 403 4.57 -17.48 -6.67
N TRP A 404 3.74 -16.52 -6.31
CA TRP A 404 2.52 -16.71 -5.56
C TRP A 404 1.39 -15.92 -6.20
N SER A 405 0.20 -16.50 -6.20
CA SER A 405 -1.05 -15.81 -6.55
C SER A 405 -1.95 -15.71 -5.32
N ILE A 406 -2.62 -14.57 -5.17
CA ILE A 406 -3.72 -14.36 -4.20
C ILE A 406 -5.10 -14.73 -4.79
N ASP A 407 -5.14 -15.25 -6.02
CA ASP A 407 -6.33 -15.79 -6.68
C ASP A 407 -6.09 -17.24 -7.11
N PRO A 408 -6.16 -18.22 -6.19
CA PRO A 408 -5.77 -19.60 -6.47
C PRO A 408 -6.51 -20.27 -7.63
N GLY A 409 -7.76 -19.86 -7.89
CA GLY A 409 -8.55 -20.37 -8.99
C GLY A 409 -8.46 -19.54 -10.27
N GLY A 410 -7.78 -18.39 -10.24
CA GLY A 410 -7.72 -17.44 -11.36
C GLY A 410 -9.06 -16.81 -11.76
N ALA A 411 -10.17 -17.22 -11.15
CA ALA A 411 -11.50 -16.81 -11.56
C ALA A 411 -11.85 -15.38 -11.12
N VAL A 412 -11.27 -14.90 -10.02
CA VAL A 412 -11.63 -13.58 -9.47
C VAL A 412 -11.13 -12.48 -10.39
N HIS A 413 -9.84 -12.50 -10.74
CA HIS A 413 -9.28 -11.45 -11.60
C HIS A 413 -9.79 -11.52 -13.05
N SER A 414 -10.08 -12.71 -13.58
CA SER A 414 -10.72 -12.87 -14.89
C SER A 414 -12.11 -12.23 -14.92
N ARG A 415 -12.96 -12.56 -13.94
CA ARG A 415 -14.29 -11.96 -13.81
C ARG A 415 -14.25 -10.45 -13.62
N ILE A 416 -13.31 -9.94 -12.82
CA ILE A 416 -13.09 -8.49 -12.67
C ILE A 416 -12.71 -7.85 -14.01
N SER A 417 -11.82 -8.48 -14.77
CA SER A 417 -11.40 -7.96 -16.08
C SER A 417 -12.58 -7.88 -17.06
N GLU A 418 -13.44 -8.90 -17.07
CA GLU A 418 -14.68 -8.92 -17.86
C GLU A 418 -15.65 -7.81 -17.43
N LEU A 419 -15.94 -7.67 -16.13
CA LEU A 419 -16.83 -6.63 -15.61
C LEU A 419 -16.33 -5.23 -15.97
N LEU A 420 -15.03 -4.96 -15.78
CA LEU A 420 -14.45 -3.67 -16.12
C LEU A 420 -14.46 -3.38 -17.62
N SER A 421 -14.43 -4.41 -18.48
CA SER A 421 -14.53 -4.22 -19.94
C SER A 421 -15.93 -3.82 -20.42
N GLN A 422 -16.97 -4.06 -19.61
CA GLN A 422 -18.36 -3.75 -19.93
C GLN A 422 -18.89 -2.51 -19.18
N ALA A 423 -18.11 -1.95 -18.26
CA ALA A 423 -18.48 -0.77 -17.48
C ALA A 423 -18.18 0.53 -18.25
N ASP A 424 -18.82 1.62 -17.85
CA ASP A 424 -18.53 2.96 -18.36
C ASP A 424 -17.02 3.28 -18.26
N PRO A 425 -16.37 3.73 -19.35
CA PRO A 425 -14.95 4.06 -19.34
C PRO A 425 -14.66 5.17 -18.34
N ARG A 426 -13.82 4.87 -17.35
CA ARG A 426 -13.39 5.86 -16.36
C ARG A 426 -12.38 6.84 -16.94
N PRO A 427 -12.27 8.05 -16.38
CA PRO A 427 -11.24 9.00 -16.78
C PRO A 427 -9.84 8.40 -16.61
N ALA A 428 -8.93 8.73 -17.54
CA ALA A 428 -7.57 8.25 -17.51
C ALA A 428 -6.86 8.64 -16.19
N GLY A 429 -6.11 7.69 -15.62
CA GLY A 429 -5.37 7.91 -14.37
C GLY A 429 -6.13 7.52 -13.11
N THR A 430 -7.44 7.23 -13.23
CA THR A 430 -8.29 6.72 -12.15
C THR A 430 -7.74 5.40 -11.60
N GLY A 431 -7.37 4.47 -12.47
CA GLY A 431 -6.84 3.17 -12.07
C GLY A 431 -5.54 3.27 -11.31
N SER A 432 -4.64 4.12 -11.80
CA SER A 432 -3.38 4.42 -11.13
C SER A 432 -3.62 5.04 -9.76
N ALA A 433 -4.55 5.97 -9.61
CA ALA A 433 -4.84 6.65 -8.35
C ALA A 433 -5.45 5.68 -7.31
N LEU A 434 -6.43 4.88 -7.72
CA LEU A 434 -7.02 3.83 -6.88
C LEU A 434 -5.96 2.84 -6.37
N ARG A 435 -5.03 2.47 -7.25
CA ARG A 435 -3.90 1.60 -6.90
C ARG A 435 -2.97 2.28 -5.90
N SER A 436 -2.58 3.52 -6.14
CA SER A 436 -1.72 4.30 -5.25
C SER A 436 -2.33 4.42 -3.85
N ALA A 437 -3.62 4.76 -3.77
CA ALA A 437 -4.36 4.85 -2.50
C ALA A 437 -4.31 3.53 -1.71
N LEU A 438 -4.68 2.40 -2.34
CA LEU A 438 -4.70 1.11 -1.67
C LEU A 438 -3.30 0.59 -1.33
N LEU A 439 -2.32 0.87 -2.19
CA LEU A 439 -0.92 0.52 -1.96
C LEU A 439 -0.40 1.26 -0.73
N ASN A 440 -0.63 2.57 -0.62
CA ASN A 440 -0.23 3.38 0.50
C ASN A 440 -0.89 2.86 1.78
N GLN A 441 -2.21 2.63 1.78
CA GLN A 441 -2.93 2.09 2.93
C GLN A 441 -2.35 0.77 3.45
N LEU A 442 -2.04 -0.18 2.55
CA LEU A 442 -1.45 -1.47 2.95
C LEU A 442 0.01 -1.33 3.38
N ALA A 443 0.80 -0.51 2.69
CA ALA A 443 2.20 -0.26 3.03
C ALA A 443 2.34 0.36 4.42
N ASP A 444 1.53 1.39 4.69
CA ASP A 444 1.43 2.09 5.95
C ASP A 444 1.05 1.17 7.11
N ARG A 445 -0.03 0.39 6.93
CA ARG A 445 -0.46 -0.61 7.91
C ARG A 445 0.65 -1.62 8.20
N LEU A 446 1.32 -2.15 7.16
CA LEU A 446 2.39 -3.12 7.30
C LEU A 446 3.64 -2.52 7.97
N ASN A 447 3.96 -1.26 7.67
CA ASN A 447 5.07 -0.53 8.27
C ASN A 447 4.84 -0.33 9.78
N ASP A 448 3.66 0.15 10.15
CA ASP A 448 3.27 0.31 11.56
C ASP A 448 3.31 -1.02 12.31
N ASN A 449 2.73 -2.06 11.71
CA ASN A 449 2.72 -3.41 12.25
C ASN A 449 4.13 -3.97 12.48
N ALA A 450 5.07 -3.58 11.63
CA ALA A 450 6.45 -4.07 11.61
C ALA A 450 7.41 -3.21 12.44
N HIS A 451 6.92 -2.14 13.07
CA HIS A 451 7.74 -1.22 13.86
C HIS A 451 8.48 -1.94 15.00
N ASP A 452 9.68 -1.45 15.31
CA ASP A 452 10.58 -2.05 16.30
C ASP A 452 9.97 -2.08 17.71
N ALA A 453 9.14 -1.08 18.05
CA ALA A 453 8.36 -1.07 19.29
C ALA A 453 7.48 -2.32 19.49
N PHE A 454 7.10 -2.99 18.41
CA PHE A 454 6.28 -4.21 18.41
C PHE A 454 7.10 -5.49 18.21
N ALA A 455 8.42 -5.42 18.37
CA ALA A 455 9.30 -6.59 18.32
C ALA A 455 8.81 -7.69 19.29
N THR A 456 8.94 -8.95 18.86
CA THR A 456 8.48 -10.11 19.63
C THR A 456 9.19 -10.24 20.98
N ASN A 457 10.47 -9.87 21.04
CA ASN A 457 11.28 -9.91 22.25
C ASN A 457 11.61 -8.49 22.67
N GLY A 458 11.37 -8.15 23.94
CA GLY A 458 11.63 -6.82 24.51
C GLY A 458 10.61 -5.74 24.12
N GLY A 459 9.77 -5.96 23.11
CA GLY A 459 8.76 -4.99 22.65
C GLY A 459 7.36 -5.25 23.20
N LEU A 460 6.40 -4.44 22.71
CA LEU A 460 4.97 -4.60 22.99
C LEU A 460 4.36 -5.82 22.29
N GLY A 461 5.07 -6.38 21.32
CA GLY A 461 4.73 -7.61 20.63
C GLY A 461 3.76 -7.45 19.45
N PRO A 462 3.61 -8.52 18.63
CA PRO A 462 2.93 -8.43 17.34
C PRO A 462 1.42 -8.17 17.40
N ASP A 463 0.75 -8.59 18.46
CA ASP A 463 -0.69 -8.34 18.62
C ASP A 463 -0.93 -6.84 18.83
N ALA A 464 -0.18 -6.20 19.74
CA ALA A 464 -0.22 -4.74 19.94
C ALA A 464 0.09 -3.99 18.64
N GLY A 465 1.10 -4.43 17.89
CA GLY A 465 1.40 -3.82 16.58
C GLY A 465 0.27 -3.98 15.58
N THR A 466 -0.44 -5.11 15.57
CA THR A 466 -1.57 -5.37 14.66
C THR A 466 -2.75 -4.45 14.98
N LEU A 467 -3.07 -4.28 16.26
CA LEU A 467 -4.10 -3.35 16.70
C LEU A 467 -3.70 -1.91 16.37
N TYR A 468 -2.47 -1.51 16.72
CA TYR A 468 -1.95 -0.19 16.41
C TYR A 468 -2.08 0.08 14.92
N GLY A 469 -1.57 -0.81 14.05
CA GLY A 469 -1.68 -0.74 12.58
C GLY A 469 -3.09 -0.55 12.02
N ARG A 470 -4.13 -1.00 12.73
CA ARG A 470 -5.54 -0.82 12.35
C ARG A 470 -6.15 0.48 12.87
N LEU A 471 -5.68 1.02 13.98
CA LEU A 471 -6.11 2.29 14.59
C LEU A 471 -5.61 3.55 13.86
N ARG A 472 -5.55 3.55 12.53
CA ARG A 472 -5.24 4.78 11.76
C ARG A 472 -6.42 5.75 11.74
N GLU A 473 -7.61 5.21 11.82
CA GLU A 473 -8.85 5.95 12.04
C GLU A 473 -9.29 5.72 13.50
N PRO A 474 -9.87 6.73 14.17
CA PRO A 474 -10.43 6.55 15.50
C PRO A 474 -11.49 5.46 15.50
N MET A 475 -11.40 4.53 16.44
CA MET A 475 -12.37 3.42 16.58
C MET A 475 -12.68 3.17 18.04
N ASP A 476 -13.88 2.70 18.33
CA ASP A 476 -14.19 2.19 19.66
C ASP A 476 -13.63 0.77 19.90
N ALA A 477 -13.74 0.28 21.14
CA ALA A 477 -13.24 -1.04 21.49
C ALA A 477 -14.02 -2.19 20.82
N ALA A 478 -15.32 -2.02 20.56
CA ALA A 478 -16.17 -3.03 19.93
C ALA A 478 -15.84 -3.17 18.43
N GLU A 479 -15.61 -2.05 17.74
CA GLU A 479 -15.13 -2.01 16.36
C GLU A 479 -13.76 -2.67 16.22
N CYS A 480 -12.82 -2.35 17.11
CA CYS A 480 -11.52 -3.00 17.16
C CYS A 480 -11.65 -4.52 17.37
N SER A 481 -12.52 -4.94 18.30
CA SER A 481 -12.77 -6.33 18.62
C SER A 481 -13.33 -7.09 17.42
N TYR A 482 -14.33 -6.51 16.75
CA TYR A 482 -14.94 -7.06 15.54
C TYR A 482 -13.93 -7.18 14.40
N LEU A 483 -13.18 -6.11 14.11
CA LEU A 483 -12.23 -6.05 13.01
C LEU A 483 -11.07 -7.05 13.17
N LEU A 484 -10.58 -7.23 14.40
CA LEU A 484 -9.47 -8.14 14.70
C LEU A 484 -9.93 -9.58 14.99
N GLY A 485 -11.23 -9.79 15.21
CA GLY A 485 -11.79 -11.07 15.64
C GLY A 485 -11.32 -11.48 17.05
N TRP A 486 -11.07 -10.49 17.91
CA TRP A 486 -10.70 -10.71 19.31
C TRP A 486 -11.94 -10.69 20.19
N SER A 487 -11.80 -11.20 21.42
CA SER A 487 -12.75 -10.87 22.48
C SER A 487 -12.59 -9.41 22.88
N ILE A 488 -13.67 -8.83 23.43
CA ILE A 488 -13.64 -7.46 23.94
C ILE A 488 -12.56 -7.31 25.02
N ASP A 489 -12.43 -8.30 25.93
CA ASP A 489 -11.41 -8.29 27.00
C ASP A 489 -9.99 -8.22 26.45
N LYS A 490 -9.67 -9.05 25.45
CA LYS A 490 -8.34 -9.02 24.82
C LYS A 490 -8.08 -7.68 24.16
N THR A 491 -9.10 -7.11 23.52
CA THR A 491 -9.02 -5.82 22.85
C THR A 491 -8.73 -4.71 23.86
N THR A 492 -9.48 -4.65 24.96
CA THR A 492 -9.27 -3.71 26.06
C THR A 492 -7.86 -3.83 26.64
N ILE A 493 -7.38 -5.05 26.96
CA ILE A 493 -6.02 -5.27 27.49
C ILE A 493 -4.96 -4.73 26.52
N MET A 494 -5.14 -4.91 25.21
CA MET A 494 -4.19 -4.41 24.21
C MET A 494 -4.25 -2.89 24.05
N LEU A 495 -5.44 -2.30 24.13
CA LEU A 495 -5.64 -0.85 24.11
C LEU A 495 -4.99 -0.19 25.33
N ASP A 496 -5.26 -0.72 26.53
CA ASP A 496 -4.64 -0.25 27.78
C ASP A 496 -3.11 -0.35 27.73
N ARG A 497 -2.60 -1.44 27.16
CA ARG A 497 -1.16 -1.63 26.99
C ARG A 497 -0.55 -0.57 26.07
N LEU A 498 -1.21 -0.24 24.95
CA LEU A 498 -0.76 0.83 24.05
C LEU A 498 -0.89 2.21 24.71
N ASN A 499 -1.94 2.43 25.49
CA ASN A 499 -2.19 3.67 26.23
C ASN A 499 -1.15 3.91 27.33
N SER A 500 -0.72 2.86 28.05
CA SER A 500 0.27 2.95 29.12
C SER A 500 1.65 3.47 28.67
N VAL A 501 1.95 3.37 27.38
CA VAL A 501 3.19 3.87 26.75
C VAL A 501 2.94 5.10 25.86
N GLY A 502 1.72 5.64 25.89
CA GLY A 502 1.32 6.85 25.18
C GLY A 502 1.20 6.69 23.66
N LEU A 503 1.00 5.48 23.12
CA LEU A 503 0.83 5.28 21.67
C LEU A 503 -0.60 5.49 21.19
N VAL A 504 -1.57 5.31 22.09
CA VAL A 504 -2.98 5.58 21.82
C VAL A 504 -3.57 6.31 23.01
N GLU A 505 -4.66 7.02 22.79
CA GLU A 505 -5.43 7.70 23.84
C GLU A 505 -6.93 7.49 23.61
N TRP A 506 -7.70 7.57 24.70
CA TRP A 506 -9.16 7.57 24.66
C TRP A 506 -9.68 9.01 24.70
N ARG A 507 -10.36 9.44 23.65
CA ARG A 507 -10.98 10.77 23.57
C ARG A 507 -12.23 10.72 22.70
N GLU A 508 -13.24 11.52 23.04
CA GLU A 508 -14.47 11.64 22.23
C GLU A 508 -15.12 10.27 21.92
N ARG A 509 -15.08 9.37 22.92
CA ARG A 509 -15.61 8.01 22.86
C ARG A 509 -14.93 7.05 21.88
N CYS A 510 -13.74 7.39 21.39
CA CYS A 510 -12.95 6.55 20.49
C CYS A 510 -11.51 6.42 20.99
N TRP A 511 -10.86 5.32 20.63
CA TRP A 511 -9.42 5.18 20.70
C TRP A 511 -8.78 5.74 19.45
N ARG A 512 -7.72 6.52 19.62
CA ARG A 512 -6.95 7.09 18.51
C ARG A 512 -5.47 7.05 18.80
N ARG A 513 -4.65 7.07 17.76
CA ARG A 513 -3.20 7.13 17.91
C ARG A 513 -2.77 8.51 18.40
N VAL A 514 -1.73 8.50 19.23
CA VAL A 514 -0.93 9.68 19.54
C VAL A 514 0.13 9.81 18.44
N ASP A 515 0.65 11.04 18.21
CA ASP A 515 1.62 11.40 17.17
C ASP A 515 2.63 10.27 16.86
N THR A 516 2.84 10.01 15.57
CA THR A 516 3.85 9.09 15.04
C THR A 516 5.26 9.24 15.63
N ALA A 517 5.70 10.44 16.03
CA ALA A 517 7.01 10.63 16.65
C ALA A 517 7.16 9.85 17.98
N GLN A 518 6.06 9.49 18.63
CA GLN A 518 6.04 8.76 19.90
C GLN A 518 6.46 7.29 19.74
N ILE A 519 6.22 6.67 18.58
CA ILE A 519 6.50 5.24 18.39
C ILE A 519 7.99 4.90 18.40
N ASP A 520 8.83 5.79 17.88
CA ASP A 520 10.28 5.68 17.92
C ASP A 520 10.81 5.81 19.35
N GLN A 521 10.26 6.76 20.11
CA GLN A 521 10.63 6.95 21.51
C GLN A 521 10.30 5.71 22.35
N VAL A 522 9.14 5.10 22.11
CA VAL A 522 8.77 3.84 22.77
C VAL A 522 9.72 2.71 22.39
N ALA A 523 10.14 2.62 21.12
CA ALA A 523 11.13 1.61 20.71
C ALA A 523 12.48 1.79 21.41
N ILE A 524 12.93 3.03 21.61
CA ILE A 524 14.15 3.37 22.35
C ILE A 524 14.00 3.01 23.83
N ALA A 525 12.90 3.41 24.47
CA ALA A 525 12.63 3.14 25.88
C ALA A 525 12.58 1.63 26.19
N LEU A 526 12.06 0.84 25.25
CA LEU A 526 12.01 -0.62 25.34
C LEU A 526 13.32 -1.32 24.93
N GLY A 527 14.33 -0.58 24.47
CA GLY A 527 15.59 -1.16 23.97
C GLY A 527 15.43 -2.00 22.69
N THR A 528 14.34 -1.79 21.95
CA THR A 528 14.01 -2.56 20.73
C THR A 528 14.43 -1.85 19.45
N ASN A 529 14.88 -0.60 19.53
CA ASN A 529 15.38 0.14 18.38
C ASN A 529 16.48 -0.65 17.61
N GLY A 530 16.36 -0.64 16.28
CA GLY A 530 17.24 -1.33 15.34
C GLY A 530 17.03 -2.84 15.24
N VAL A 531 16.01 -3.44 15.86
CA VAL A 531 15.70 -4.88 15.71
C VAL A 531 15.44 -5.23 14.25
N GLY A 532 14.63 -4.43 13.57
CA GLY A 532 14.31 -4.56 12.15
C GLY A 532 15.56 -4.43 11.28
N GLN A 533 16.40 -3.43 11.56
CA GLN A 533 17.64 -3.22 10.81
C GLN A 533 18.62 -4.40 10.98
N ARG A 534 18.84 -4.88 12.22
CA ARG A 534 19.69 -6.06 12.47
C ARG A 534 19.19 -7.30 11.73
N ARG A 535 17.86 -7.46 11.62
CA ARG A 535 17.23 -8.53 10.84
C ARG A 535 17.47 -8.35 9.34
N ALA A 536 17.34 -7.12 8.84
CA ALA A 536 17.61 -6.78 7.44
C ALA A 536 19.07 -7.10 7.06
N ASP A 537 20.03 -6.71 7.90
CA ASP A 537 21.45 -6.97 7.70
C ASP A 537 21.76 -8.46 7.68
N LEU A 538 21.17 -9.21 8.61
CA LEU A 538 21.27 -10.68 8.65
C LEU A 538 20.77 -11.30 7.34
N TYR A 539 19.62 -10.87 6.86
CA TYR A 539 19.01 -11.39 5.62
C TYR A 539 19.77 -10.95 4.37
N ALA A 540 20.38 -9.77 4.36
CA ALA A 540 21.27 -9.33 3.29
C ALA A 540 22.49 -10.26 3.19
N VAL A 541 23.14 -10.57 4.32
CA VAL A 541 24.25 -11.54 4.35
C VAL A 541 23.82 -12.91 3.84
N GLU A 542 22.65 -13.40 4.24
CA GLU A 542 22.13 -14.69 3.77
C GLU A 542 21.83 -14.71 2.28
N ARG A 543 21.26 -13.63 1.72
CA ARG A 543 21.01 -13.49 0.27
C ARG A 543 22.32 -13.48 -0.51
N THR A 544 23.32 -12.73 -0.03
CA THR A 544 24.66 -12.67 -0.66
C THR A 544 25.34 -14.03 -0.64
N LEU A 545 25.27 -14.74 0.50
CA LEU A 545 25.80 -16.10 0.63
C LEU A 545 25.14 -17.06 -0.37
N TRP A 546 23.83 -16.97 -0.53
CA TRP A 546 23.10 -17.80 -1.49
C TRP A 546 23.43 -17.45 -2.95
N ALA A 547 23.57 -16.16 -3.26
CA ALA A 547 23.97 -15.70 -4.60
C ALA A 547 25.40 -16.13 -4.97
N TRP A 548 26.31 -16.13 -4.00
CA TRP A 548 27.67 -16.66 -4.16
C TRP A 548 27.60 -18.15 -4.51
N TRP A 549 26.85 -18.94 -3.74
CA TRP A 549 26.67 -20.37 -4.02
C TRP A 549 26.01 -20.64 -5.40
N CYS A 550 24.96 -19.90 -5.77
CA CYS A 550 24.34 -20.03 -7.09
C CYS A 550 25.34 -19.79 -8.22
N THR A 551 26.19 -18.76 -8.07
CA THR A 551 27.25 -18.46 -9.05
C THR A 551 28.24 -19.61 -9.18
N GLU A 552 28.65 -20.21 -8.06
CA GLU A 552 29.53 -21.39 -8.05
C GLU A 552 28.85 -22.59 -8.75
N VAL A 553 27.59 -22.88 -8.45
CA VAL A 553 26.84 -23.98 -9.08
C VAL A 553 26.69 -23.76 -10.59
N GLU A 554 26.37 -22.52 -11.01
CA GLU A 554 26.32 -22.13 -12.42
C GLU A 554 27.67 -22.40 -13.11
N GLN A 555 28.79 -22.00 -12.49
CA GLN A 555 30.13 -22.26 -13.02
C GLN A 555 30.47 -23.76 -13.08
N LEU A 556 30.14 -24.53 -12.06
CA LEU A 556 30.41 -25.98 -12.04
C LEU A 556 29.60 -26.71 -13.13
N ARG A 557 28.39 -26.24 -13.43
CA ARG A 557 27.56 -26.78 -14.52
C ARG A 557 28.12 -26.40 -15.90
N THR A 558 28.57 -25.16 -16.10
CA THR A 558 29.16 -24.74 -17.38
C THR A 558 30.50 -25.42 -17.66
N VAL A 559 31.34 -25.62 -16.64
CA VAL A 559 32.63 -26.35 -16.77
C VAL A 559 32.42 -27.81 -17.19
N ARG A 560 31.34 -28.45 -16.73
CA ARG A 560 30.98 -29.82 -17.18
C ARG A 560 30.50 -29.85 -18.63
N SER A 561 29.81 -28.80 -19.08
CA SER A 561 29.27 -28.69 -20.44
C SER A 561 30.34 -28.33 -21.50
N GLN A 562 31.42 -27.63 -21.13
CA GLN A 562 32.47 -27.16 -22.05
C GLN A 562 33.68 -28.10 -22.18
N ARG A 563 33.57 -29.40 -21.85
CA ARG A 563 34.68 -30.36 -21.96
C ARG A 563 35.21 -30.62 -23.39
N GLY A 564 34.74 -29.89 -24.42
CA GLY A 564 35.19 -30.03 -25.81
C GLY A 564 35.47 -28.74 -26.60
N SER A 565 35.45 -27.54 -26.00
CA SER A 565 35.77 -26.29 -26.75
C SER A 565 36.44 -25.24 -25.85
N GLN A 566 37.34 -24.46 -26.46
CA GLN A 566 38.36 -23.61 -25.84
C GLN A 566 37.88 -22.70 -24.70
N ARG A 567 38.72 -22.60 -23.67
CA ARG A 567 38.50 -21.83 -22.43
C ARG A 567 38.63 -20.32 -22.67
N VAL A 568 37.53 -19.58 -22.55
CA VAL A 568 37.57 -18.14 -22.27
C VAL A 568 37.45 -17.93 -20.76
N ARG A 569 38.55 -17.52 -20.09
CA ARG A 569 38.54 -17.16 -18.66
C ARG A 569 37.69 -15.90 -18.45
N GLN A 570 36.40 -16.06 -18.16
CA GLN A 570 35.61 -14.96 -17.62
C GLN A 570 36.13 -14.60 -16.22
N ALA A 571 36.31 -13.30 -15.95
CA ALA A 571 36.65 -12.82 -14.62
C ALA A 571 35.57 -13.23 -13.62
N ARG A 572 35.96 -13.95 -12.56
CA ARG A 572 35.05 -14.40 -11.51
C ARG A 572 34.59 -13.18 -10.69
N SER A 573 33.28 -12.97 -10.58
CA SER A 573 32.70 -11.93 -9.71
C SER A 573 32.79 -12.28 -8.22
N TRP A 574 33.00 -13.55 -7.89
CA TRP A 574 33.18 -14.06 -6.52
C TRP A 574 34.39 -14.99 -6.44
N PRO A 575 35.14 -15.01 -5.33
CA PRO A 575 36.13 -16.07 -5.11
C PRO A 575 35.45 -17.46 -5.08
N PRO A 576 36.19 -18.57 -5.23
CA PRO A 576 35.61 -19.92 -5.09
C PRO A 576 34.88 -20.07 -3.75
N HIS A 577 33.70 -20.72 -3.75
CA HIS A 577 32.98 -20.94 -2.50
C HIS A 577 33.81 -21.82 -1.55
N PRO A 578 34.01 -21.42 -0.27
CA PRO A 578 34.76 -22.19 0.72
C PRO A 578 34.28 -23.63 0.82
N ARG A 579 35.22 -24.53 1.10
CA ARG A 579 34.99 -25.98 1.20
C ARG A 579 35.47 -26.52 2.54
N ARG A 580 34.75 -27.53 3.04
CA ARG A 580 35.21 -28.35 4.16
C ARG A 580 36.24 -29.36 3.66
N HIS A 581 36.93 -30.03 4.58
CA HIS A 581 37.90 -31.10 4.26
C HIS A 581 37.30 -32.21 3.37
N ASN A 582 35.99 -32.46 3.47
CA ASN A 582 35.27 -33.44 2.64
C ASN A 582 34.79 -32.90 1.28
N GLY A 583 35.27 -31.73 0.84
CA GLY A 583 34.92 -31.11 -0.44
C GLY A 583 33.51 -30.49 -0.50
N ARG A 584 32.68 -30.61 0.54
CA ARG A 584 31.35 -29.99 0.59
C ARG A 584 31.46 -28.49 0.85
N ALA A 585 30.44 -27.74 0.43
CA ALA A 585 30.38 -26.29 0.63
C ALA A 585 30.40 -25.94 2.13
N ASP A 586 31.29 -25.01 2.52
CA ASP A 586 31.38 -24.48 3.87
C ASP A 586 30.71 -23.11 3.97
N PHE A 587 29.41 -23.13 4.25
CA PHE A 587 28.62 -21.91 4.46
C PHE A 587 29.04 -21.11 5.71
N ALA A 588 29.65 -21.76 6.72
CA ALA A 588 30.10 -21.08 7.93
C ALA A 588 31.39 -20.29 7.66
N ALA A 589 32.35 -20.88 6.94
CA ALA A 589 33.52 -20.17 6.46
C ALA A 589 33.13 -19.01 5.52
N ALA A 590 32.25 -19.25 4.55
CA ALA A 590 31.76 -18.22 3.63
C ALA A 590 31.07 -17.06 4.36
N ARG A 591 30.25 -17.33 5.38
CA ARG A 591 29.65 -16.29 6.23
C ARG A 591 30.72 -15.50 7.01
N ARG A 592 31.75 -16.16 7.55
CA ARG A 592 32.87 -15.46 8.22
C ARG A 592 33.61 -14.53 7.26
N THR A 593 33.83 -14.96 6.02
CA THR A 593 34.45 -14.12 4.97
C THR A 593 33.62 -12.87 4.69
N LEU A 594 32.30 -13.01 4.54
CA LEU A 594 31.40 -11.87 4.31
C LEU A 594 31.36 -10.89 5.50
N ARG A 595 31.50 -11.39 6.74
CA ARG A 595 31.54 -10.54 7.95
C ARG A 595 32.89 -9.84 8.17
N ARG A 596 34.00 -10.45 7.73
CA ARG A 596 35.37 -9.90 7.93
C ARG A 596 35.80 -8.90 6.86
N ARG A 597 35.17 -8.87 5.69
CA ARG A 597 35.46 -7.93 4.60
C ARG A 597 34.28 -7.01 4.32
N PRO A 598 33.95 -6.05 5.20
CA PRO A 598 32.98 -5.03 4.86
C PRO A 598 33.50 -4.14 3.73
N GLU A 599 34.80 -3.82 3.65
CA GLU A 599 35.27 -2.71 2.79
C GLU A 599 35.85 -3.12 1.42
N THR A 600 36.46 -4.30 1.29
CA THR A 600 37.08 -4.75 0.02
C THR A 600 36.13 -5.45 -0.95
N LEU A 601 34.87 -5.66 -0.56
CA LEU A 601 33.78 -6.15 -1.43
C LEU A 601 32.66 -5.12 -1.64
N VAL A 602 32.71 -3.98 -0.94
CA VAL A 602 31.80 -2.83 -1.13
C VAL A 602 31.95 -2.20 -2.52
N GLY A 603 33.11 -2.35 -3.17
CA GLY A 603 33.29 -1.99 -4.58
C GLY A 603 32.60 -2.93 -5.59
N LEU A 604 32.09 -4.10 -5.17
CA LEU A 604 31.49 -5.11 -6.06
C LEU A 604 30.02 -5.41 -5.75
N VAL A 605 29.52 -5.13 -4.53
CA VAL A 605 28.09 -5.09 -4.19
C VAL A 605 27.90 -4.06 -3.06
N SER A 606 27.73 -2.78 -3.40
CA SER A 606 27.21 -1.80 -2.44
C SER A 606 25.69 -1.90 -2.39
N LEU A 607 25.17 -2.28 -1.22
CA LEU A 607 23.76 -2.14 -0.81
C LEU A 607 23.66 -1.22 0.43
N ARG A 608 24.66 -0.37 0.68
CA ARG A 608 24.60 0.63 1.76
C ARG A 608 23.78 1.82 1.30
N GLY A 609 22.54 1.90 1.79
CA GLY A 609 21.81 3.15 1.93
C GLY A 609 21.67 3.42 3.42
N THR A 610 22.62 4.15 3.98
CA THR A 610 22.43 4.91 5.23
C THR A 610 22.99 6.30 4.95
N PRO A 611 22.24 7.37 5.26
CA PRO A 611 22.80 8.71 5.27
C PRO A 611 23.91 8.76 6.33
N GLU A 612 25.05 9.31 5.92
CA GLU A 612 26.06 9.80 6.83
C GLU A 612 25.42 10.90 7.67
N ALA A 613 25.44 10.76 9.00
CA ALA A 613 24.98 11.81 9.89
C ALA A 613 25.87 13.04 9.68
N ALA A 614 25.37 14.05 8.98
CA ALA A 614 25.98 15.36 8.98
C ALA A 614 25.87 15.94 10.40
N PRO A 615 26.94 16.53 10.95
CA PRO A 615 26.89 17.18 12.25
C PRO A 615 25.90 18.34 12.21
N ILE A 616 25.10 18.45 13.26
CA ILE A 616 24.17 19.55 13.50
C ILE A 616 25.01 20.84 13.62
N SER A 617 25.13 21.57 12.51
CA SER A 617 25.56 22.96 12.52
C SER A 617 24.42 23.81 13.06
N ARG A 618 24.56 24.22 14.32
CA ARG A 618 23.77 25.28 14.94
C ARG A 618 23.80 26.55 14.07
N PRO A 619 22.67 27.18 13.74
CA PRO A 619 22.63 28.61 13.53
C PRO A 619 22.61 29.28 14.90
N THR A 620 23.71 29.95 15.23
CA THR A 620 23.84 30.94 16.29
C THR A 620 22.79 32.05 16.11
N PHE A 621 21.92 32.21 17.10
CA PHE A 621 21.21 33.48 17.32
C PHE A 621 22.19 34.51 17.90
N GLY A 622 22.21 35.70 17.31
CA GLY A 622 23.00 36.82 17.82
C GLY A 622 22.57 38.15 17.22
N ALA A 623 21.62 38.82 17.89
CA ALA A 623 21.54 40.27 17.98
C ALA A 623 20.64 40.68 19.18
N LEU A 624 21.31 41.00 20.29
CA LEU A 624 21.09 42.09 21.28
C LEU A 624 19.87 42.99 20.99
N SER A 625 19.02 43.49 21.92
CA SER A 625 19.02 43.80 23.37
C SER A 625 17.69 44.59 23.64
N PRO A 626 17.37 45.16 24.83
CA PRO A 626 17.62 44.76 26.21
C PRO A 626 16.38 44.88 27.16
N ARG A 627 16.52 44.25 28.34
CA ARG A 627 16.04 44.68 29.68
C ARG A 627 14.56 45.05 29.88
N THR A 628 13.86 44.27 30.71
CA THR A 628 13.44 44.77 32.04
C THR A 628 13.26 43.62 33.04
N THR A 629 13.75 43.89 34.23
CA THR A 629 13.77 43.09 35.46
C THR A 629 12.39 42.89 36.08
N LEU A 630 12.14 41.73 36.69
CA LEU A 630 11.45 41.64 37.99
C LEU A 630 11.82 40.33 38.68
N ASN A 631 12.02 40.46 39.99
CA ASN A 631 12.75 39.59 40.89
C ASN A 631 11.80 39.19 42.04
N ARG A 632 12.14 38.11 42.76
CA ARG A 632 11.57 37.63 44.06
C ARG A 632 10.22 36.89 43.97
N THR A 633 9.91 35.82 44.70
CA THR A 633 10.50 35.06 45.84
C THR A 633 9.63 33.79 46.03
N GLY A 634 10.20 32.67 46.49
CA GLY A 634 9.41 31.48 46.92
C GLY A 634 8.72 31.68 48.28
N PRO A 635 8.34 30.63 49.07
CA PRO A 635 8.36 29.17 48.86
C PRO A 635 7.05 28.44 49.30
N GLY A 636 6.96 27.10 49.21
CA GLY A 636 6.02 26.32 50.06
C GLY A 636 5.46 25.00 49.51
N LEU A 637 6.07 23.87 49.91
CA LEU A 637 5.43 22.54 50.11
C LEU A 637 4.44 22.61 51.31
N PRO A 638 3.51 21.65 51.60
CA PRO A 638 3.61 20.18 51.45
C PRO A 638 2.31 19.48 50.94
N GLY A 639 2.32 18.19 50.57
CA GLY A 639 2.03 17.10 51.49
C GLY A 639 1.53 15.86 50.74
N ARG A 640 2.08 14.70 51.11
CA ARG A 640 1.93 13.38 50.47
C ARG A 640 1.00 12.53 51.34
N VAL A 641 -0.02 11.91 50.78
CA VAL A 641 -0.87 10.93 51.48
C VAL A 641 -1.01 9.67 50.61
N THR A 642 -0.57 8.55 51.16
CA THR A 642 -0.92 7.17 50.78
C THR A 642 -2.06 6.66 51.66
N PRO A 643 -2.92 5.78 51.13
CA PRO A 643 -3.04 4.42 51.68
C PRO A 643 -3.16 3.39 50.53
N GLY A 644 -2.98 2.07 50.65
CA GLY A 644 -3.10 1.14 51.76
C GLY A 644 -3.85 -0.10 51.22
N SER A 645 -3.23 -1.27 51.26
CA SER A 645 -3.66 -2.53 50.62
C SER A 645 -4.56 -3.41 51.50
N SER A 646 -5.52 -4.11 50.89
CA SER A 646 -6.06 -5.48 51.15
C SER A 646 -7.54 -5.49 50.69
N GLU A 647 -8.05 -6.49 49.97
CA GLU A 647 -8.39 -7.82 50.47
C GLU A 647 -8.46 -8.88 49.35
N ARG A 648 -8.20 -10.13 49.74
CA ARG A 648 -8.41 -11.36 48.98
C ARG A 648 -9.85 -11.82 49.16
N SER A 649 -10.45 -12.41 48.13
CA SER A 649 -11.44 -13.47 48.35
C SER A 649 -11.38 -14.55 47.27
N ARG A 650 -11.48 -15.80 47.73
CA ARG A 650 -11.46 -17.06 46.97
C ARG A 650 -12.89 -17.62 46.91
N SER A 651 -13.33 -18.11 45.76
CA SER A 651 -14.29 -19.22 45.62
C SER A 651 -14.24 -19.71 44.16
N LYS A 652 -13.73 -20.92 43.90
CA LYS A 652 -14.34 -22.27 43.92
C LYS A 652 -14.93 -22.70 42.56
N ASN A 653 -14.39 -23.82 42.10
CA ASN A 653 -14.66 -24.59 40.89
C ASN A 653 -16.12 -25.00 40.68
N PHE A 654 -16.56 -25.03 39.42
CA PHE A 654 -17.45 -26.06 38.88
C PHE A 654 -17.06 -26.37 37.42
N ALA A 655 -16.94 -27.67 37.12
CA ALA A 655 -17.02 -28.30 35.79
C ALA A 655 -18.09 -29.41 35.93
N PRO A 656 -18.52 -30.18 34.91
CA PRO A 656 -18.24 -30.16 33.45
C PRO A 656 -19.52 -30.26 32.57
N GLY A 657 -19.39 -30.25 31.23
CA GLY A 657 -20.51 -30.63 30.33
C GLY A 657 -20.24 -30.47 28.82
N CYS A 658 -19.84 -31.54 28.15
CA CYS A 658 -20.05 -31.84 26.72
C CYS A 658 -21.15 -32.93 26.64
N PRO A 659 -21.78 -33.32 25.49
CA PRO A 659 -21.68 -32.94 24.05
C PRO A 659 -23.13 -32.75 23.44
N PRO A 660 -23.52 -33.04 22.16
CA PRO A 660 -22.82 -33.34 20.89
C PRO A 660 -23.35 -32.61 19.60
N THR A 661 -22.50 -32.66 18.56
CA THR A 661 -22.73 -32.93 17.12
C THR A 661 -24.11 -32.72 16.44
N ALA A 662 -24.12 -31.90 15.38
CA ALA A 662 -24.89 -32.04 14.11
C ALA A 662 -24.18 -31.14 13.06
N LEU A 663 -23.56 -31.55 11.93
CA LEU A 663 -23.90 -32.42 10.80
C LEU A 663 -25.08 -31.92 9.93
N LEU A 664 -24.81 -31.82 8.61
CA LEU A 664 -25.69 -31.63 7.42
C LEU A 664 -25.92 -30.16 7.00
N LEU A 665 -26.00 -29.74 5.73
CA LEU A 665 -25.82 -30.26 4.36
C LEU A 665 -25.90 -29.00 3.45
N THR A 666 -24.96 -28.75 2.54
CA THR A 666 -25.09 -28.75 1.06
C THR A 666 -26.42 -28.33 0.41
N SER A 667 -26.26 -27.73 -0.79
CA SER A 667 -27.23 -27.30 -1.81
C SER A 667 -27.78 -25.88 -1.60
N GLY A 668 -27.87 -25.01 -2.59
CA GLY A 668 -27.69 -25.15 -4.03
C GLY A 668 -28.65 -24.19 -4.71
N ARG A 669 -28.13 -23.07 -5.23
CA ARG A 669 -28.54 -22.34 -6.45
C ARG A 669 -27.68 -21.09 -6.59
#